data_AF-A0A2P6NDA1-F1
#
_entry.id   AF-A0A2P6NDA1-F1
#
_cell.length_a   1.000
_cell.length_b   1.000
_cell.length_c   1.000
_cell.angle_alpha   90.00
_cell.angle_beta   90.00
_cell.angle_gamma   90.00
#
_symmetry.space_group_name_H-M   'P 1'
#
loop_
_entity.id
_entity.type
_entity.pdbx_description
1 polymer ?
#
loop_
_entity_poly.entity_id
_entity_poly.type
_entity_poly.pdbx_seq_one_letter_code
_entity_poly.pdbx_strand_id
1 'polypeptide(L)'
;MSLNPSSDWIEIQPGCFYQRREPYNMEWGAVNPSKFRLVAASYGGLLALTREDRKIVKASGAETDLRPRIDIYTQAGKRISYIVWNKTKIAGMGWTDDEKLIIVEATGTVYVYSLRGKEELQFSLGQMARDSGVMEAKIWGTGLVAITNNYDILVINYFQNLTVQNGKAPEPPKARLYPNPSLAEPPVAWAVIDPQYTQSLNAEVIIATRTTVYTVDVADVQDQMTGTYGTFLVIVPSPNGKYVACFTEGGSLIIFPSDFSKKKTEFSTEYKMPPEQMAWCGGDSIICYWAKLKAILVIRVASGDIAKPYVSQYEQPLFLSSECDGIRIITPDRSEFIQKVPDSNESIFSIGSTSPPAMLYDASYLFERKNPKADEMIRSIRDMEFAVEECLRAAANETSPYLQEPLLTASAYGKTFLDSTFDSTKFTDMCKTIRILNAINDNSVGMPITFVQYEQLGLPNIINRLVERHQHLLALRISQYAGLKQEKVLVHWACAKVVGSTASPDEVLHSIVDKLKNSPGVSYAEIASIAHLNGNTDLATRLLDYEPRAAEQVPLLVSMHQEDTALIKAINSGDTDLVYSVVLSIKRKCRSAAEFLQSLKAKPVALQLLMSYCKQQGDLALLRDIQIELNRIPEAGNTTLIQAYKEPELKKRIDTLEESFGILARNKDTFMAKAVEDQIKLLHLQKDFEATIGGEYVDGSVSDTITKLILAGQNAKASKMQKDFKVPDKRFWWLKIRALAATSDWNSLDKFSREKKPPIGYEPFVEVCLEFKSREEAVRYVPKVASPAKRAMYYATLGMLEEGVEAAKLTKDPNIFQQMKTHFSSNNRAKEVLDQLTEQFAR
;
A
#
# COMPACT_ATOMS: atom_id res chain seq x y z
N MET A 1 -9.09 -57.21 -21.45
CA MET A 1 -10.41 -56.66 -21.76
C MET A 1 -10.49 -55.34 -21.01
N SER A 2 -10.39 -54.21 -21.70
CA SER A 2 -10.60 -52.92 -21.07
C SER A 2 -12.11 -52.77 -20.84
N LEU A 3 -12.53 -52.62 -19.59
CA LEU A 3 -13.91 -52.23 -19.30
C LEU A 3 -14.22 -50.95 -20.08
N ASN A 4 -15.40 -50.88 -20.69
CA ASN A 4 -15.90 -49.65 -21.31
C ASN A 4 -15.87 -48.54 -20.23
N PRO A 5 -15.32 -47.34 -20.47
CA PRO A 5 -15.27 -46.27 -19.46
C PRO A 5 -16.63 -45.91 -18.86
N SER A 6 -17.73 -46.16 -19.58
CA SER A 6 -19.10 -45.97 -19.09
C SER A 6 -19.64 -47.10 -18.19
N SER A 7 -18.87 -48.16 -17.95
CA SER A 7 -19.30 -49.28 -17.10
C SER A 7 -19.45 -48.92 -15.62
N ASP A 8 -18.70 -47.92 -15.16
CA ASP A 8 -18.75 -47.42 -13.78
C ASP A 8 -19.69 -46.21 -13.62
N TRP A 9 -20.45 -45.87 -14.67
CA TRP A 9 -21.40 -44.76 -14.64
C TRP A 9 -22.70 -45.18 -13.97
N ILE A 10 -23.18 -44.30 -13.11
CA ILE A 10 -24.41 -44.47 -12.34
C ILE A 10 -25.46 -43.55 -12.95
N GLU A 11 -26.49 -44.14 -13.56
CA GLU A 11 -27.63 -43.40 -14.07
C GLU A 11 -28.59 -43.05 -12.91
N ILE A 12 -28.69 -41.76 -12.56
CA ILE A 12 -29.59 -41.28 -11.50
C ILE A 12 -30.95 -40.87 -12.08
N GLN A 13 -30.94 -40.39 -13.32
CA GLN A 13 -32.12 -40.08 -14.11
C GLN A 13 -31.87 -40.48 -15.56
N PRO A 14 -32.93 -40.75 -16.35
CA PRO A 14 -32.79 -41.04 -17.78
C PRO A 14 -31.89 -40.01 -18.48
N GLY A 15 -30.76 -40.47 -19.03
CA GLY A 15 -29.79 -39.61 -19.72
C GLY A 15 -29.01 -38.66 -18.81
N CYS A 16 -28.78 -39.03 -17.54
CA CYS A 16 -27.89 -38.31 -16.64
C CYS A 16 -27.08 -39.27 -15.79
N PHE A 17 -25.77 -39.25 -16.06
CA PHE A 17 -24.82 -40.16 -15.48
C PHE A 17 -23.94 -39.45 -14.46
N TYR A 18 -23.65 -40.15 -13.37
CA TYR A 18 -22.67 -39.78 -12.36
C TYR A 18 -21.54 -40.79 -12.38
N GLN A 19 -20.34 -40.34 -12.03
CA GLN A 19 -19.20 -41.21 -11.85
C GLN A 19 -18.60 -41.03 -10.47
N ARG A 20 -18.07 -42.13 -9.93
CA ARG A 20 -17.35 -42.16 -8.66
C ARG A 20 -15.88 -42.47 -8.94
N ARG A 21 -15.00 -41.66 -8.39
CA ARG A 21 -13.54 -41.80 -8.51
C ARG A 21 -12.94 -41.93 -7.12
N GLU A 22 -11.84 -42.67 -7.03
CA GLU A 22 -11.10 -42.89 -5.78
C GLU A 22 -9.69 -42.30 -5.94
N PRO A 23 -9.52 -40.98 -5.81
CA PRO A 23 -8.21 -40.34 -6.01
C PRO A 23 -7.12 -40.89 -5.09
N TYR A 24 -7.43 -41.17 -3.81
CA TYR A 24 -6.41 -41.59 -2.82
C TYR A 24 -6.89 -42.68 -1.87
N ASN A 25 -5.95 -43.53 -1.47
CA ASN A 25 -6.02 -44.30 -0.24
C ASN A 25 -5.51 -43.44 0.92
N MET A 26 -6.19 -43.45 2.06
CA MET A 26 -5.86 -42.57 3.19
C MET A 26 -4.65 -43.07 3.97
N GLU A 27 -3.68 -42.18 4.20
CA GLU A 27 -2.42 -42.49 4.89
C GLU A 27 -2.40 -42.08 6.38
N TRP A 28 -3.52 -41.63 6.96
CA TRP A 28 -3.56 -41.19 8.36
C TRP A 28 -3.62 -42.33 9.39
N GLY A 29 -3.50 -43.58 8.97
CA GLY A 29 -3.44 -44.75 9.83
C GLY A 29 -4.75 -45.03 10.58
N ALA A 30 -4.70 -45.24 11.89
CA ALA A 30 -5.85 -45.64 12.72
C ALA A 30 -6.79 -44.48 13.13
N VAL A 31 -6.64 -43.29 12.52
CA VAL A 31 -7.53 -42.16 12.78
C VAL A 31 -8.93 -42.50 12.25
N ASN A 32 -9.94 -42.39 13.11
CA ASN A 32 -11.33 -42.58 12.74
C ASN A 32 -12.05 -41.23 12.67
N PRO A 33 -12.29 -40.65 11.48
CA PRO A 33 -12.85 -39.31 11.32
C PRO A 33 -14.23 -39.11 11.96
N SER A 34 -15.00 -40.18 12.16
CA SER A 34 -16.35 -40.11 12.76
C SER A 34 -16.40 -39.51 14.17
N LYS A 35 -15.26 -39.57 14.87
CA LYS A 35 -15.08 -39.08 16.25
C LYS A 35 -14.69 -37.59 16.30
N PHE A 36 -14.48 -36.97 15.15
CA PHE A 36 -13.91 -35.63 15.04
C PHE A 36 -14.83 -34.72 14.23
N ARG A 37 -14.73 -33.42 14.51
CA ARG A 37 -15.19 -32.37 13.61
C ARG A 37 -14.11 -32.20 12.53
N LEU A 38 -14.48 -32.46 11.29
CA LEU A 38 -13.63 -32.29 10.11
C LEU A 38 -14.11 -31.06 9.33
N VAL A 39 -13.17 -30.26 8.83
CA VAL A 39 -13.45 -29.24 7.81
C VAL A 39 -12.42 -29.33 6.69
N ALA A 40 -12.87 -29.23 5.46
CA ALA A 40 -12.04 -29.32 4.27
C ALA A 40 -11.98 -27.96 3.57
N ALA A 41 -10.81 -27.61 3.06
CA ALA A 41 -10.64 -26.48 2.17
C ALA A 41 -11.10 -26.85 0.75
N SER A 42 -11.69 -25.88 0.05
CA SER A 42 -12.19 -26.03 -1.32
C SER A 42 -11.08 -26.41 -2.31
N TYR A 43 -11.48 -26.95 -3.47
CA TYR A 43 -10.59 -27.32 -4.57
C TYR A 43 -9.54 -28.35 -4.17
N GLY A 44 -9.94 -29.39 -3.44
CA GLY A 44 -9.03 -30.45 -2.99
C GLY A 44 -7.96 -29.94 -2.01
N GLY A 45 -8.31 -28.90 -1.25
CA GLY A 45 -7.43 -28.28 -0.28
C GLY A 45 -7.25 -29.12 0.99
N LEU A 46 -6.57 -28.58 2.00
CA LEU A 46 -6.26 -29.29 3.25
C LEU A 46 -7.49 -29.66 4.10
N LEU A 47 -7.28 -30.64 4.99
CA LEU A 47 -8.24 -31.08 5.99
C LEU A 47 -7.78 -30.63 7.37
N ALA A 48 -8.69 -30.10 8.20
CA ALA A 48 -8.46 -29.86 9.61
C ALA A 48 -9.39 -30.73 10.45
N LEU A 49 -8.81 -31.42 11.44
CA LEU A 49 -9.49 -32.40 12.27
C LEU A 49 -9.34 -32.02 13.74
N THR A 50 -10.45 -31.86 14.46
CA THR A 50 -10.44 -31.58 15.91
C THR A 50 -11.45 -32.44 16.64
N ARG A 51 -11.18 -32.76 17.92
CA ARG A 51 -12.08 -33.60 18.71
C ARG A 51 -13.42 -32.88 18.88
N GLU A 52 -14.51 -33.61 18.70
CA GLU A 52 -15.84 -33.04 18.89
C GLU A 52 -16.24 -33.08 20.38
N ASP A 53 -16.31 -31.91 21.03
CA ASP A 53 -16.62 -31.80 22.47
C ASP A 53 -17.97 -32.42 22.88
N ARG A 54 -18.90 -32.54 21.91
CA ARG A 54 -20.25 -33.11 22.13
C ARG A 54 -20.27 -34.64 22.09
N LYS A 55 -19.22 -35.30 21.59
CA LYS A 55 -19.14 -36.77 21.48
C LYS A 55 -18.23 -37.33 22.57
N ILE A 56 -18.79 -38.22 23.41
CA ILE A 56 -18.02 -38.94 24.42
C ILE A 56 -17.19 -40.03 23.71
N VAL A 57 -15.86 -39.86 23.67
CA VAL A 57 -14.95 -40.86 23.09
C VAL A 57 -14.27 -41.65 24.21
N LYS A 58 -14.36 -42.98 24.18
CA LYS A 58 -13.52 -43.85 25.01
C LYS A 58 -12.08 -43.80 24.47
N ALA A 59 -11.14 -43.35 25.29
CA ALA A 59 -9.71 -43.36 24.94
C ALA A 59 -9.24 -44.80 24.68
N SER A 60 -8.76 -45.07 23.46
CA SER A 60 -8.15 -46.35 23.09
C SER A 60 -6.66 -46.17 22.85
N GLY A 61 -5.86 -47.16 23.26
CA GLY A 61 -4.44 -47.09 23.63
C GLY A 61 -3.38 -46.66 22.60
N ALA A 62 -3.73 -45.98 21.51
CA ALA A 62 -2.80 -45.25 20.64
C ALA A 62 -2.91 -43.72 20.78
N GLU A 63 -3.94 -43.23 21.48
CA GLU A 63 -4.20 -41.80 21.75
C GLU A 63 -3.55 -41.39 23.09
N THR A 64 -2.21 -41.35 23.15
CA THR A 64 -1.47 -41.03 24.38
C THR A 64 -1.40 -39.53 24.71
N ASP A 65 -1.95 -38.65 23.87
CA ASP A 65 -2.01 -37.21 24.12
C ASP A 65 -3.47 -36.73 24.22
N LEU A 66 -3.93 -36.54 25.45
CA LEU A 66 -5.29 -36.10 25.78
C LEU A 66 -5.49 -34.58 25.59
N ARG A 67 -4.43 -33.84 25.20
CA ARG A 67 -4.52 -32.40 24.99
C ARG A 67 -5.42 -32.10 23.78
N PRO A 68 -6.33 -31.10 23.88
CA PRO A 68 -7.13 -30.70 22.73
C PRO A 68 -6.17 -30.22 21.64
N ARG A 69 -6.27 -30.80 20.46
CA ARG A 69 -5.42 -30.44 19.33
C ARG A 69 -6.22 -30.47 18.03
N ILE A 70 -5.73 -29.72 17.05
CA ILE A 70 -6.28 -29.64 15.71
C ILE A 70 -5.19 -30.16 14.77
N ASP A 71 -5.42 -31.33 14.18
CA ASP A 71 -4.49 -31.95 13.24
C ASP A 71 -4.81 -31.47 11.82
N ILE A 72 -3.77 -31.11 11.04
CA ILE A 72 -3.89 -30.66 9.65
C ILE A 72 -3.34 -31.75 8.72
N TYR A 73 -4.14 -32.17 7.73
CA TYR A 73 -3.83 -33.24 6.79
C TYR A 73 -3.97 -32.79 5.33
N THR A 74 -3.23 -33.43 4.42
CA THR A 74 -3.57 -33.41 2.99
C THR A 74 -4.83 -34.25 2.71
N GLN A 75 -5.39 -34.15 1.50
CA GLN A 75 -6.49 -35.00 1.06
C GLN A 75 -6.12 -36.49 0.94
N ALA A 76 -4.82 -36.81 0.91
CA ALA A 76 -4.31 -38.18 0.95
C ALA A 76 -4.12 -38.70 2.40
N GLY A 77 -4.50 -37.93 3.42
CA GLY A 77 -4.35 -38.32 4.83
C GLY A 77 -2.91 -38.17 5.36
N LYS A 78 -2.01 -37.45 4.67
CA LYS A 78 -0.67 -37.15 5.21
C LYS A 78 -0.74 -35.98 6.17
N ARG A 79 -0.31 -36.19 7.42
CA ARG A 79 -0.29 -35.11 8.43
C ARG A 79 0.78 -34.07 8.07
N ILE A 80 0.39 -32.81 7.98
CA ILE A 80 1.28 -31.67 7.73
C ILE A 80 1.79 -31.07 9.03
N SER A 81 0.88 -30.84 9.98
CA SER A 81 1.16 -30.20 11.25
C SER A 81 0.02 -30.46 12.25
N TYR A 82 0.14 -29.91 13.45
CA TYR A 82 -0.93 -29.87 14.43
C TYR A 82 -0.85 -28.56 15.24
N ILE A 83 -1.99 -28.13 15.77
CA ILE A 83 -2.11 -26.97 16.65
C ILE A 83 -2.55 -27.48 18.02
N VAL A 84 -1.81 -27.13 19.07
CA VAL A 84 -2.24 -27.39 20.45
C VAL A 84 -3.29 -26.36 20.84
N TRP A 85 -4.50 -26.81 21.15
CA TRP A 85 -5.64 -25.96 21.45
C TRP A 85 -5.89 -25.90 22.97
N ASN A 86 -5.13 -25.06 23.66
CA ASN A 86 -5.29 -24.82 25.10
C ASN A 86 -6.21 -23.60 25.41
N LYS A 87 -7.14 -23.32 24.50
CA LYS A 87 -8.05 -22.16 24.54
C LYS A 87 -9.47 -22.63 24.91
N THR A 88 -10.49 -21.76 24.83
CA THR A 88 -11.88 -22.16 25.11
C THR A 88 -12.51 -22.93 23.95
N LYS A 89 -13.81 -23.20 24.03
CA LYS A 89 -14.56 -23.98 23.04
C LYS A 89 -14.52 -23.32 21.65
N ILE A 90 -14.38 -24.14 20.61
CA ILE A 90 -14.43 -23.70 19.21
C ILE A 90 -15.89 -23.50 18.79
N ALA A 91 -16.27 -22.27 18.47
CA ALA A 91 -17.58 -21.92 17.91
C ALA A 91 -17.65 -22.20 16.40
N GLY A 92 -16.56 -21.97 15.68
CA GLY A 92 -16.46 -22.23 14.23
C GLY A 92 -15.03 -22.52 13.79
N MET A 93 -14.89 -23.34 12.75
CA MET A 93 -13.61 -23.66 12.12
C MET A 93 -13.82 -23.78 10.61
N GLY A 94 -12.90 -23.26 9.81
CA GLY A 94 -12.96 -23.35 8.35
C GLY A 94 -11.72 -22.76 7.70
N TRP A 95 -11.67 -22.83 6.37
CA TRP A 95 -10.49 -22.45 5.60
C TRP A 95 -10.77 -21.24 4.72
N THR A 96 -9.73 -20.43 4.52
CA THR A 96 -9.71 -19.43 3.46
C THR A 96 -9.33 -20.05 2.12
N ASP A 97 -9.56 -19.33 1.01
CA ASP A 97 -9.19 -19.77 -0.34
C ASP A 97 -7.67 -20.00 -0.51
N ASP A 98 -6.87 -19.26 0.27
CA ASP A 98 -5.40 -19.36 0.36
C ASP A 98 -4.91 -20.41 1.38
N GLU A 99 -5.78 -21.33 1.83
CA GLU A 99 -5.46 -22.40 2.78
C GLU A 99 -4.95 -21.93 4.15
N LYS A 100 -5.47 -20.80 4.66
CA LYS A 100 -5.29 -20.40 6.06
C LYS A 100 -6.45 -20.93 6.90
N LEU A 101 -6.13 -21.48 8.07
CA LEU A 101 -7.13 -22.05 8.97
C LEU A 101 -7.67 -20.95 9.90
N ILE A 102 -8.97 -20.70 9.82
CA ILE A 102 -9.69 -19.76 10.68
C ILE A 102 -10.37 -20.54 11.79
N ILE A 103 -10.16 -20.10 13.03
CA ILE A 103 -10.83 -20.66 14.20
C ILE A 103 -11.49 -19.53 14.98
N VAL A 104 -12.80 -19.63 15.16
CA VAL A 104 -13.60 -18.71 15.97
C VAL A 104 -13.86 -19.35 17.31
N GLU A 105 -13.41 -18.68 18.36
CA GLU A 105 -13.59 -19.08 19.75
C GLU A 105 -14.97 -18.63 20.27
N ALA A 106 -15.54 -19.36 21.23
CA ALA A 106 -16.82 -19.03 21.86
C ALA A 106 -16.84 -17.64 22.56
N THR A 107 -15.68 -17.07 22.87
CA THR A 107 -15.52 -15.71 23.40
C THR A 107 -15.60 -14.61 22.33
N GLY A 108 -15.68 -14.97 21.05
CA GLY A 108 -15.64 -14.02 19.94
C GLY A 108 -14.24 -13.63 19.48
N THR A 109 -13.20 -14.37 19.92
CA THR A 109 -11.84 -14.21 19.41
C THR A 109 -11.63 -15.08 18.18
N VAL A 110 -11.01 -14.51 17.14
CA VAL A 110 -10.70 -15.20 15.88
C VAL A 110 -9.19 -15.36 15.78
N TYR A 111 -8.77 -16.57 15.42
CA TYR A 111 -7.37 -16.91 15.18
C TYR A 111 -7.19 -17.36 13.73
N VAL A 112 -6.13 -16.86 13.10
CA VAL A 112 -5.68 -17.26 11.77
C VAL A 112 -4.39 -18.05 11.93
N TYR A 113 -4.39 -19.29 11.45
CA TYR A 113 -3.21 -20.15 11.46
C TYR A 113 -2.74 -20.47 10.05
N SER A 114 -1.43 -20.53 9.88
CA SER A 114 -0.82 -21.15 8.70
C SER A 114 -1.04 -22.66 8.70
N LEU A 115 -0.89 -23.30 7.55
CA LEU A 115 -0.95 -24.77 7.44
C LEU A 115 0.11 -25.52 8.26
N ARG A 116 1.13 -24.80 8.76
CA ARG A 116 2.17 -25.35 9.66
C ARG A 116 1.82 -25.19 11.15
N GLY A 117 0.64 -24.66 11.46
CA GLY A 117 0.16 -24.47 12.83
C GLY A 117 0.75 -23.24 13.53
N LYS A 118 1.37 -22.32 12.79
CA LYS A 118 1.83 -21.03 13.32
C LYS A 118 0.66 -20.06 13.35
N GLU A 119 0.41 -19.42 14.50
CA GLU A 119 -0.54 -18.32 14.62
C GLU A 119 -0.01 -17.09 13.86
N GLU A 120 -0.75 -16.63 12.85
CA GLU A 120 -0.38 -15.49 12.01
C GLU A 120 -1.08 -14.20 12.45
N LEU A 121 -2.33 -14.31 12.90
CA LEU A 121 -3.13 -13.17 13.34
C LEU A 121 -4.15 -13.60 14.40
N GLN A 122 -4.40 -12.70 15.36
CA GLN A 122 -5.48 -12.79 16.33
C GLN A 122 -6.27 -11.48 16.35
N PHE A 123 -7.60 -11.56 16.33
CA PHE A 123 -8.48 -10.40 16.44
C PHE A 123 -9.82 -10.74 17.11
N SER A 124 -10.66 -9.75 17.39
CA SER A 124 -11.95 -9.93 18.05
C SER A 124 -13.10 -9.51 17.13
N LEU A 125 -14.23 -10.23 17.20
CA LEU A 125 -15.48 -9.91 16.51
C LEU A 125 -16.22 -8.70 17.11
N GLY A 126 -15.68 -8.10 18.17
CA GLY A 126 -16.23 -6.90 18.81
C GLY A 126 -16.80 -7.15 20.20
N GLN A 127 -17.33 -6.09 20.81
CA GLN A 127 -17.78 -6.13 22.20
C GLN A 127 -19.00 -7.04 22.40
N MET A 128 -19.94 -7.05 21.45
CA MET A 128 -21.14 -7.89 21.52
C MET A 128 -20.78 -9.38 21.63
N ALA A 129 -19.86 -9.86 20.79
CA ALA A 129 -19.40 -11.24 20.85
C ALA A 129 -18.69 -11.59 22.17
N ARG A 130 -18.00 -10.63 22.79
CA ARG A 130 -17.35 -10.81 24.11
C ARG A 130 -18.36 -10.90 25.24
N ASP A 131 -19.40 -10.08 25.19
CA ASP A 131 -20.38 -9.97 26.27
C ASP A 131 -21.38 -11.15 26.25
N SER A 132 -21.90 -11.50 25.08
CA SER A 132 -22.87 -12.59 24.94
C SER A 132 -22.23 -13.94 24.65
N GLY A 133 -21.01 -13.98 24.11
CA GLY A 133 -20.41 -15.17 23.53
C GLY A 133 -20.97 -15.50 22.13
N VAL A 134 -20.23 -16.33 21.40
CA VAL A 134 -20.58 -16.84 20.06
C VAL A 134 -21.19 -18.25 20.20
N MET A 135 -22.40 -18.41 19.69
CA MET A 135 -23.12 -19.69 19.67
C MET A 135 -22.53 -20.63 18.60
N GLU A 136 -22.41 -20.12 17.38
CA GLU A 136 -21.85 -20.83 16.23
C GLU A 136 -21.28 -19.84 15.22
N ALA A 137 -20.22 -20.25 14.50
CA ALA A 137 -19.70 -19.50 13.38
C ALA A 137 -19.46 -20.40 12.15
N LYS A 138 -19.75 -19.85 10.97
CA LYS A 138 -19.50 -20.48 9.67
C LYS A 138 -18.49 -19.63 8.90
N ILE A 139 -17.52 -20.30 8.31
CA ILE A 139 -16.40 -19.69 7.59
C ILE A 139 -16.45 -20.23 6.16
N TRP A 140 -16.23 -19.36 5.18
CA TRP A 140 -16.01 -19.72 3.79
C TRP A 140 -14.70 -19.09 3.29
N GLY A 141 -14.38 -19.31 2.01
CA GLY A 141 -13.10 -18.94 1.41
C GLY A 141 -12.65 -17.50 1.65
N THR A 142 -13.60 -16.56 1.64
CA THR A 142 -13.32 -15.13 1.77
C THR A 142 -13.81 -14.52 3.07
N GLY A 143 -14.61 -15.18 3.90
CA GLY A 143 -15.22 -14.50 5.06
C GLY A 143 -15.77 -15.42 6.15
N LEU A 144 -16.45 -14.82 7.13
CA LEU A 144 -17.15 -15.55 8.19
C LEU A 144 -18.42 -14.84 8.66
N VAL A 145 -19.36 -15.62 9.17
CA VAL A 145 -20.53 -15.17 9.93
C VAL A 145 -20.52 -15.87 11.28
N ALA A 146 -20.76 -15.10 12.34
CA ALA A 146 -20.92 -15.57 13.70
C ALA A 146 -22.28 -15.15 14.24
N ILE A 147 -23.05 -16.10 14.78
CA ILE A 147 -24.29 -15.83 15.52
C ILE A 147 -23.96 -15.90 17.01
N THR A 148 -24.32 -14.85 17.75
CA THR A 148 -24.09 -14.77 19.20
C THR A 148 -25.13 -15.55 20.00
N ASN A 149 -24.93 -15.74 21.31
CA ASN A 149 -25.96 -16.35 22.18
C ASN A 149 -27.23 -15.48 22.34
N ASN A 150 -27.16 -14.19 21.96
CA ASN A 150 -28.32 -13.29 21.87
C ASN A 150 -28.88 -13.24 20.43
N TYR A 151 -28.40 -14.11 19.55
CA TYR A 151 -28.81 -14.23 18.14
C TYR A 151 -28.46 -13.03 17.26
N ASP A 152 -27.52 -12.19 17.71
CA ASP A 152 -26.96 -11.12 16.87
C ASP A 152 -26.04 -11.72 15.81
N ILE A 153 -26.06 -11.12 14.62
CA ILE A 153 -25.38 -11.63 13.43
C ILE A 153 -24.17 -10.74 13.13
N LEU A 154 -22.98 -11.28 13.30
CA LEU A 154 -21.71 -10.60 13.06
C LEU A 154 -21.05 -11.15 11.80
N VAL A 155 -20.77 -10.28 10.83
CA VAL A 155 -20.33 -10.67 9.48
C VAL A 155 -19.01 -10.02 9.10
N ILE A 156 -18.11 -10.81 8.53
CA ILE A 156 -16.91 -10.36 7.81
C ILE A 156 -17.02 -10.92 6.40
N ASN A 157 -17.32 -10.07 5.42
CA ASN A 157 -17.53 -10.50 4.03
C ASN A 157 -16.23 -10.93 3.34
N TYR A 158 -15.15 -10.20 3.60
CA TYR A 158 -13.86 -10.39 2.95
C TYR A 158 -12.72 -10.28 3.95
N PHE A 159 -11.86 -11.30 3.98
CA PHE A 159 -10.58 -11.28 4.65
C PHE A 159 -9.59 -10.49 3.80
N GLN A 160 -9.10 -9.38 4.35
CA GLN A 160 -8.09 -8.55 3.68
C GLN A 160 -6.78 -8.67 4.46
N ASN A 161 -5.66 -8.91 3.75
CA ASN A 161 -4.30 -8.86 4.29
C ASN A 161 -4.10 -9.61 5.62
N LEU A 162 -4.54 -10.87 5.68
CA LEU A 162 -4.40 -11.70 6.90
C LEU A 162 -2.95 -12.05 7.25
N THR A 163 -2.02 -11.86 6.33
CA THR A 163 -0.58 -12.16 6.49
C THR A 163 0.25 -10.89 6.41
N VAL A 164 1.40 -10.89 7.10
CA VAL A 164 2.43 -9.86 6.92
C VAL A 164 2.89 -9.87 5.46
N GLN A 165 2.74 -8.74 4.76
CA GLN A 165 3.27 -8.55 3.41
C GLN A 165 4.17 -7.31 3.40
N ASN A 166 5.37 -7.43 2.82
CA ASN A 166 6.35 -6.35 2.70
C ASN A 166 6.64 -5.63 4.04
N GLY A 167 6.71 -6.38 5.13
CA GLY A 167 6.98 -5.84 6.47
C GLY A 167 5.83 -5.03 7.09
N LYS A 168 4.66 -4.93 6.44
CA LYS A 168 3.46 -4.33 7.03
C LYS A 168 2.73 -5.36 7.87
N ALA A 169 2.34 -4.97 9.09
CA ALA A 169 1.51 -5.80 9.95
C ALA A 169 0.15 -6.08 9.29
N PRO A 170 -0.42 -7.28 9.48
CA PRO A 170 -1.77 -7.60 9.02
C PRO A 170 -2.78 -6.65 9.66
N GLU A 171 -3.77 -6.22 8.88
CA GLU A 171 -4.86 -5.39 9.40
C GLU A 171 -6.01 -6.29 9.86
N PRO A 172 -6.39 -6.26 11.15
CA PRO A 172 -7.45 -7.12 11.65
C PRO A 172 -8.80 -6.76 11.01
N PRO A 173 -9.51 -7.72 10.39
CA PRO A 173 -10.83 -7.48 9.82
C PRO A 173 -11.81 -7.02 10.91
N LYS A 174 -12.70 -6.10 10.56
CA LYS A 174 -13.77 -5.64 11.46
C LYS A 174 -15.09 -6.32 11.10
N ALA A 175 -15.67 -7.01 12.07
CA ALA A 175 -17.01 -7.55 11.92
C ALA A 175 -18.05 -6.42 11.87
N ARG A 176 -19.04 -6.57 10.99
CA ARG A 176 -20.21 -5.71 10.88
C ARG A 176 -21.40 -6.41 11.53
N LEU A 177 -22.23 -5.63 12.21
CA LEU A 177 -23.50 -6.12 12.74
C LEU A 177 -24.54 -6.05 11.62
N TYR A 178 -25.16 -7.19 11.32
CA TYR A 178 -26.33 -7.25 10.43
C TYR A 178 -27.62 -7.05 11.22
N PRO A 179 -28.73 -6.66 10.58
CA PRO A 179 -29.99 -6.48 11.28
C PRO A 179 -30.48 -7.81 11.88
N ASN A 180 -30.93 -7.78 13.14
CA ASN A 180 -31.40 -8.97 13.84
C ASN A 180 -32.90 -9.20 13.52
N PRO A 181 -33.33 -10.42 13.12
CA PRO A 181 -34.75 -10.75 12.91
C PRO A 181 -35.62 -10.69 14.18
N SER A 182 -35.05 -10.30 15.32
CA SER A 182 -35.71 -10.31 16.64
C SER A 182 -36.16 -11.71 17.06
N LEU A 183 -35.24 -12.67 16.92
CA LEU A 183 -35.49 -14.08 17.23
C LEU A 183 -35.75 -14.28 18.74
N ALA A 184 -36.85 -14.93 19.08
CA ALA A 184 -37.18 -15.30 20.46
C ALA A 184 -36.50 -16.61 20.93
N GLU A 185 -36.23 -17.50 19.98
CA GLU A 185 -35.62 -18.81 20.18
C GLU A 185 -34.38 -18.95 19.28
N PRO A 186 -33.44 -19.86 19.59
CA PRO A 186 -32.31 -20.10 18.72
C PRO A 186 -32.78 -20.59 17.34
N PRO A 187 -32.06 -20.24 16.26
CA PRO A 187 -32.38 -20.73 14.94
C PRO A 187 -32.28 -22.26 14.88
N VAL A 188 -33.25 -22.90 14.22
CA VAL A 188 -33.29 -24.36 14.06
C VAL A 188 -32.16 -24.81 13.13
N ALA A 189 -31.97 -24.07 12.04
CA ALA A 189 -30.86 -24.21 11.11
C ALA A 189 -30.54 -22.84 10.52
N TRP A 190 -29.31 -22.65 10.08
CA TRP A 190 -28.93 -21.43 9.36
C TRP A 190 -27.82 -21.72 8.38
N ALA A 191 -27.65 -20.87 7.38
CA ALA A 191 -26.59 -21.00 6.38
C ALA A 191 -26.18 -19.63 5.83
N VAL A 192 -25.10 -19.62 5.05
CA VAL A 192 -24.55 -18.40 4.45
C VAL A 192 -24.43 -18.62 2.94
N ILE A 193 -24.95 -17.68 2.15
CA ILE A 193 -24.64 -17.57 0.73
C ILE A 193 -23.41 -16.67 0.60
N ASP A 194 -22.39 -17.17 -0.10
CA ASP A 194 -21.15 -16.45 -0.35
C ASP A 194 -21.44 -15.11 -1.07
N PRO A 195 -20.86 -13.98 -0.61
CA PRO A 195 -20.97 -12.68 -1.27
C PRO A 195 -20.85 -12.71 -2.79
N GLN A 196 -19.99 -13.57 -3.35
CA GLN A 196 -19.78 -13.65 -4.80
C GLN A 196 -21.02 -14.07 -5.62
N TYR A 197 -22.01 -14.68 -4.97
CA TYR A 197 -23.26 -15.12 -5.61
C TYR A 197 -24.49 -14.27 -5.23
N THR A 198 -24.28 -13.24 -4.41
CA THR A 198 -25.34 -12.31 -3.97
C THR A 198 -25.39 -11.08 -4.86
N GLN A 199 -26.55 -10.42 -4.93
CA GLN A 199 -26.68 -9.17 -5.69
C GLN A 199 -25.98 -8.00 -5.00
N SER A 200 -25.93 -8.03 -3.66
CA SER A 200 -25.35 -6.96 -2.84
C SER A 200 -23.82 -7.03 -2.74
N LEU A 201 -23.20 -8.13 -3.21
CA LEU A 201 -21.79 -8.46 -2.97
C LEU A 201 -21.42 -8.49 -1.48
N ASN A 202 -22.39 -8.83 -0.64
CA ASN A 202 -22.24 -9.05 0.79
C ASN A 202 -22.85 -10.40 1.12
N ALA A 203 -22.38 -11.06 2.18
CA ALA A 203 -22.92 -12.36 2.56
C ALA A 203 -24.41 -12.22 2.90
N GLU A 204 -25.22 -13.17 2.46
CA GLU A 204 -26.63 -13.29 2.84
C GLU A 204 -26.77 -14.46 3.81
N VAL A 205 -27.42 -14.22 4.95
CA VAL A 205 -27.61 -15.21 6.02
C VAL A 205 -29.03 -15.74 5.98
N ILE A 206 -29.17 -17.04 5.75
CA ILE A 206 -30.46 -17.73 5.76
C ILE A 206 -30.68 -18.31 7.16
N ILE A 207 -31.80 -18.01 7.79
CA ILE A 207 -32.13 -18.41 9.15
C ILE A 207 -33.48 -19.12 9.17
N ALA A 208 -33.47 -20.42 9.45
CA ALA A 208 -34.67 -21.21 9.68
C ALA A 208 -35.11 -21.10 11.15
N THR A 209 -36.36 -20.69 11.34
CA THR A 209 -37.06 -20.76 12.63
C THR A 209 -38.05 -21.92 12.61
N ARG A 210 -38.79 -22.11 13.71
CA ARG A 210 -39.88 -23.10 13.74
C ARG A 210 -41.03 -22.76 12.79
N THR A 211 -41.22 -21.47 12.48
CA THR A 211 -42.39 -20.97 11.74
C THR A 211 -42.09 -20.50 10.33
N THR A 212 -40.89 -19.97 10.06
CA THR A 212 -40.51 -19.43 8.75
C THR A 212 -38.99 -19.38 8.56
N VAL A 213 -38.56 -18.94 7.38
CA VAL A 213 -37.17 -18.67 7.03
C VAL A 213 -36.99 -17.18 6.81
N TYR A 214 -35.97 -16.60 7.45
CA TYR A 214 -35.51 -15.24 7.19
C TYR A 214 -34.28 -15.26 6.29
N THR A 215 -34.23 -14.37 5.31
CA THR A 215 -32.99 -13.99 4.62
C THR A 215 -32.55 -12.64 5.18
N VAL A 216 -31.31 -12.56 5.64
CA VAL A 216 -30.74 -11.36 6.26
C VAL A 216 -29.54 -10.91 5.46
N ASP A 217 -29.56 -9.66 4.99
CA ASP A 217 -28.43 -9.03 4.34
C ASP A 217 -27.90 -7.85 5.19
N VAL A 218 -27.03 -7.02 4.62
CA VAL A 218 -26.43 -5.88 5.33
C VAL A 218 -27.44 -4.76 5.66
N ALA A 219 -28.55 -4.69 4.92
CA ALA A 219 -29.52 -3.59 4.94
C ALA A 219 -30.88 -3.99 5.54
N ASP A 220 -31.37 -5.20 5.26
CA ASP A 220 -32.71 -5.64 5.64
C ASP A 220 -32.79 -7.10 6.13
N VAL A 221 -33.98 -7.43 6.62
CA VAL A 221 -34.41 -8.79 7.00
C VAL A 221 -35.70 -9.06 6.24
N GLN A 222 -35.71 -10.13 5.46
CA GLN A 222 -36.86 -10.54 4.66
C GLN A 222 -37.40 -11.89 5.13
N ASP A 223 -38.69 -11.92 5.49
CA ASP A 223 -39.41 -13.16 5.79
C ASP A 223 -39.86 -13.83 4.48
N GLN A 224 -39.39 -15.06 4.25
CA GLN A 224 -39.69 -15.83 3.04
C GLN A 224 -41.06 -16.52 3.09
N MET A 225 -41.83 -16.34 4.16
CA MET A 225 -43.21 -16.81 4.30
C MET A 225 -43.36 -18.33 4.08
N THR A 226 -42.39 -19.10 4.58
CA THR A 226 -42.27 -20.55 4.29
C THR A 226 -43.04 -21.44 5.27
N GLY A 227 -43.83 -20.87 6.17
CA GLY A 227 -44.51 -21.63 7.24
C GLY A 227 -45.49 -22.71 6.78
N THR A 228 -45.91 -22.70 5.51
CA THR A 228 -46.74 -23.75 4.91
C THR A 228 -46.00 -25.08 4.72
N TYR A 229 -44.66 -25.08 4.72
CA TYR A 229 -43.82 -26.26 4.52
C TYR A 229 -43.36 -26.93 5.83
N GLY A 230 -43.75 -26.36 6.98
CA GLY A 230 -43.29 -26.79 8.30
C GLY A 230 -41.87 -26.33 8.64
N THR A 231 -41.31 -26.86 9.73
CA THR A 231 -39.96 -26.49 10.19
C THR A 231 -38.88 -27.15 9.34
N PHE A 232 -37.91 -26.35 8.88
CA PHE A 232 -36.69 -26.85 8.24
C PHE A 232 -35.61 -27.17 9.27
N LEU A 233 -35.22 -28.44 9.35
CA LEU A 233 -34.22 -28.95 10.29
C LEU A 233 -32.79 -28.79 9.75
N VAL A 234 -32.61 -28.75 8.43
CA VAL A 234 -31.31 -28.56 7.78
C VAL A 234 -31.50 -27.65 6.56
N ILE A 235 -30.65 -26.65 6.39
CA ILE A 235 -30.62 -25.76 5.23
C ILE A 235 -29.20 -25.68 4.69
N VAL A 236 -29.04 -25.89 3.38
CA VAL A 236 -27.73 -25.87 2.71
C VAL A 236 -27.85 -25.17 1.35
N PRO A 237 -27.23 -23.99 1.15
CA PRO A 237 -27.16 -23.33 -0.14
C PRO A 237 -26.24 -24.08 -1.10
N SER A 238 -26.53 -23.99 -2.40
CA SER A 238 -25.72 -24.61 -3.44
C SER A 238 -24.39 -23.86 -3.61
N PRO A 239 -23.30 -24.55 -4.01
CA PRO A 239 -21.99 -23.92 -4.21
C PRO A 239 -21.96 -22.81 -5.25
N ASN A 240 -22.95 -22.76 -6.15
CA ASN A 240 -23.11 -21.71 -7.17
C ASN A 240 -24.08 -20.59 -6.75
N GLY A 241 -24.60 -20.65 -5.52
CA GLY A 241 -25.55 -19.69 -4.93
C GLY A 241 -26.91 -19.59 -5.64
N LYS A 242 -27.27 -20.53 -6.52
CA LYS A 242 -28.55 -20.50 -7.26
C LYS A 242 -29.72 -21.14 -6.51
N TYR A 243 -29.45 -22.11 -5.66
CA TYR A 243 -30.47 -22.91 -4.99
C TYR A 243 -30.18 -23.08 -3.49
N VAL A 244 -31.21 -23.42 -2.73
CA VAL A 244 -31.13 -23.77 -1.32
C VAL A 244 -31.90 -25.07 -1.11
N ALA A 245 -31.23 -26.06 -0.53
CA ALA A 245 -31.84 -27.34 -0.15
C ALA A 245 -32.24 -27.30 1.32
N CYS A 246 -33.50 -27.65 1.60
CA CYS A 246 -34.10 -27.61 2.92
C CYS A 246 -34.70 -28.97 3.28
N PHE A 247 -34.28 -29.57 4.40
CA PHE A 247 -34.87 -30.80 4.92
C PHE A 247 -35.92 -30.48 5.98
N THR A 248 -37.15 -30.97 5.79
CA THR A 248 -38.28 -30.69 6.69
C THR A 248 -38.38 -31.71 7.83
N GLU A 249 -39.04 -31.33 8.93
CA GLU A 249 -39.40 -32.26 10.01
C GLU A 249 -40.30 -33.42 9.53
N GLY A 250 -41.01 -33.23 8.42
CA GLY A 250 -41.83 -34.27 7.77
C GLY A 250 -41.02 -35.36 7.07
N GLY A 251 -39.70 -35.20 6.89
CA GLY A 251 -38.84 -36.12 6.14
C GLY A 251 -38.78 -35.84 4.63
N SER A 252 -39.23 -34.66 4.19
CA SER A 252 -39.11 -34.22 2.80
C SER A 252 -37.88 -33.34 2.61
N LEU A 253 -37.22 -33.50 1.47
CA LEU A 253 -36.19 -32.59 0.97
C LEU A 253 -36.81 -31.66 -0.06
N ILE A 254 -36.76 -30.36 0.18
CA ILE A 254 -37.34 -29.32 -0.68
C ILE A 254 -36.22 -28.43 -1.20
N ILE A 255 -36.23 -28.17 -2.51
CA ILE A 255 -35.25 -27.28 -3.15
C ILE A 255 -35.96 -26.01 -3.61
N PHE A 256 -35.42 -24.88 -3.16
CA PHE A 256 -35.85 -23.54 -3.57
C PHE A 256 -34.74 -22.88 -4.41
N PRO A 257 -35.07 -21.93 -5.30
CA PRO A 257 -34.12 -20.90 -5.68
C PRO A 257 -33.66 -20.12 -4.43
N SER A 258 -32.48 -19.48 -4.48
CA SER A 258 -31.92 -18.78 -3.31
C SER A 258 -32.78 -17.63 -2.78
N ASP A 259 -33.65 -17.06 -3.63
CA ASP A 259 -34.62 -16.04 -3.26
C ASP A 259 -35.94 -16.60 -2.69
N PHE A 260 -36.04 -17.92 -2.50
CA PHE A 260 -37.22 -18.64 -2.01
C PHE A 260 -38.53 -18.41 -2.80
N SER A 261 -38.46 -17.83 -4.01
CA SER A 261 -39.63 -17.42 -4.80
C SER A 261 -40.66 -18.53 -5.06
N LYS A 262 -40.26 -19.65 -5.68
CA LYS A 262 -41.12 -20.80 -5.91
C LYS A 262 -40.35 -22.11 -5.75
N LYS A 263 -40.89 -23.02 -4.94
CA LYS A 263 -40.40 -24.39 -4.78
C LYS A 263 -40.14 -25.03 -6.15
N LYS A 264 -38.90 -25.52 -6.36
CA LYS A 264 -38.46 -26.13 -7.61
C LYS A 264 -38.73 -27.63 -7.63
N THR A 265 -38.34 -28.33 -6.56
CA THR A 265 -38.45 -29.79 -6.44
C THR A 265 -38.72 -30.17 -4.99
N GLU A 266 -39.49 -31.24 -4.78
CA GLU A 266 -39.68 -31.87 -3.48
C GLU A 266 -39.49 -33.38 -3.62
N PHE A 267 -38.78 -33.98 -2.66
CA PHE A 267 -38.52 -35.41 -2.62
C PHE A 267 -38.78 -35.94 -1.22
N SER A 268 -39.66 -36.94 -1.09
CA SER A 268 -39.86 -37.64 0.19
C SER A 268 -38.72 -38.63 0.41
N THR A 269 -37.95 -38.44 1.48
CA THR A 269 -36.85 -39.35 1.81
C THR A 269 -37.30 -40.64 2.49
N GLU A 270 -38.59 -40.75 2.86
CA GLU A 270 -39.17 -41.81 3.71
C GLU A 270 -38.61 -41.85 5.15
N TYR A 271 -37.54 -41.09 5.44
CA TYR A 271 -36.92 -40.98 6.75
C TYR A 271 -37.28 -39.65 7.41
N LYS A 272 -37.91 -39.70 8.58
CA LYS A 272 -38.22 -38.49 9.37
C LYS A 272 -37.03 -37.95 10.17
N MET A 273 -36.00 -38.78 10.40
CA MET A 273 -34.79 -38.31 11.07
C MET A 273 -33.98 -37.44 10.10
N PRO A 274 -33.50 -36.25 10.52
CA PRO A 274 -32.66 -35.43 9.65
C PRO A 274 -31.35 -36.15 9.31
N PRO A 275 -30.80 -35.93 8.09
CA PRO A 275 -29.49 -36.45 7.74
C PRO A 275 -28.43 -35.88 8.66
N GLU A 276 -27.41 -36.69 8.99
CA GLU A 276 -26.26 -36.22 9.78
C GLU A 276 -25.43 -35.22 8.97
N GLN A 277 -25.36 -35.41 7.66
CA GLN A 277 -24.74 -34.47 6.73
C GLN A 277 -25.62 -34.35 5.47
N MET A 278 -25.83 -33.11 5.04
CA MET A 278 -26.49 -32.76 3.79
C MET A 278 -25.57 -31.82 3.04
N ALA A 279 -25.20 -32.15 1.80
CA ALA A 279 -24.19 -31.42 1.04
C ALA A 279 -24.44 -31.55 -0.46
N TRP A 280 -24.12 -30.50 -1.20
CA TRP A 280 -24.29 -30.48 -2.65
C TRP A 280 -23.16 -31.22 -3.36
N CYS A 281 -23.51 -31.88 -4.46
CA CYS A 281 -22.61 -32.46 -5.45
C CYS A 281 -22.64 -31.59 -6.71
N GLY A 282 -21.71 -30.65 -6.79
CA GLY A 282 -21.75 -29.56 -7.77
C GLY A 282 -22.99 -28.66 -7.57
N GLY A 283 -23.55 -28.15 -8.66
CA GLY A 283 -24.74 -27.28 -8.63
C GLY A 283 -26.09 -27.98 -8.75
N ASP A 284 -26.10 -29.29 -9.03
CA ASP A 284 -27.25 -29.96 -9.65
C ASP A 284 -27.80 -31.15 -8.85
N SER A 285 -27.10 -31.60 -7.81
CA SER A 285 -27.54 -32.72 -6.97
C SER A 285 -27.21 -32.47 -5.50
N ILE A 286 -28.02 -33.06 -4.63
CA ILE A 286 -27.87 -33.03 -3.19
C ILE A 286 -27.64 -34.44 -2.66
N ILE A 287 -26.68 -34.59 -1.75
CA ILE A 287 -26.37 -35.84 -1.06
C ILE A 287 -26.77 -35.71 0.40
N CYS A 288 -27.53 -36.69 0.86
CA CYS A 288 -27.90 -36.84 2.26
C CYS A 288 -27.27 -38.11 2.83
N TYR A 289 -26.63 -38.01 3.99
CA TYR A 289 -25.99 -39.12 4.68
C TYR A 289 -26.62 -39.38 6.05
N TRP A 290 -26.99 -40.63 6.31
CA TRP A 290 -27.46 -41.10 7.61
C TRP A 290 -26.56 -42.21 8.12
N ALA A 291 -25.77 -41.96 9.18
CA ALA A 291 -24.83 -42.95 9.71
C ALA A 291 -25.51 -44.25 10.19
N LYS A 292 -26.73 -44.15 10.73
CA LYS A 292 -27.50 -45.34 11.16
C LYS A 292 -27.89 -46.25 10.00
N LEU A 293 -28.08 -45.69 8.81
CA LEU A 293 -28.43 -46.44 7.60
C LEU A 293 -27.19 -46.90 6.84
N LYS A 294 -25.99 -46.43 7.21
CA LYS A 294 -24.75 -46.70 6.51
C LYS A 294 -24.87 -46.43 5.00
N ALA A 295 -25.64 -45.41 4.63
CA ALA A 295 -25.95 -45.13 3.23
C ALA A 295 -25.97 -43.64 2.94
N ILE A 296 -25.53 -43.29 1.73
CA ILE A 296 -25.77 -41.99 1.13
C ILE A 296 -26.95 -42.10 0.16
N LEU A 297 -27.71 -41.02 0.07
CA LEU A 297 -28.81 -40.83 -0.86
C LEU A 297 -28.47 -39.66 -1.77
N VAL A 298 -28.38 -39.89 -3.07
CA VAL A 298 -28.13 -38.83 -4.06
C VAL A 298 -29.42 -38.50 -4.78
N ILE A 299 -29.81 -37.22 -4.71
CA ILE A 299 -31.05 -36.70 -5.26
C ILE A 299 -30.70 -35.57 -6.23
N ARG A 300 -31.13 -35.69 -7.48
CA ARG A 300 -30.91 -34.67 -8.51
C ARG A 300 -31.97 -33.57 -8.46
N VAL A 301 -31.54 -32.34 -8.69
CA VAL A 301 -32.41 -31.18 -8.86
C VAL A 301 -32.89 -31.12 -10.31
N ALA A 302 -34.08 -31.65 -10.58
CA ALA A 302 -34.69 -31.62 -11.90
C ALA A 302 -36.13 -31.06 -11.84
N SER A 303 -36.58 -30.52 -12.97
CA SER A 303 -37.97 -30.12 -13.18
C SER A 303 -38.78 -31.36 -13.60
N GLY A 304 -39.74 -31.83 -12.79
CA GLY A 304 -40.63 -32.94 -13.15
C GLY A 304 -40.47 -34.19 -12.27
N ASP A 305 -40.86 -35.35 -12.81
CA ASP A 305 -41.00 -36.62 -12.08
C ASP A 305 -39.72 -37.11 -11.38
N ILE A 306 -39.97 -37.84 -10.30
CA ILE A 306 -39.02 -38.27 -9.26
C ILE A 306 -37.84 -39.04 -9.85
N ALA A 307 -36.62 -38.52 -9.63
CA ALA A 307 -35.39 -39.29 -9.83
C ALA A 307 -35.44 -40.57 -9.00
N LYS A 308 -35.04 -41.71 -9.55
CA LYS A 308 -34.70 -42.86 -8.69
C LYS A 308 -33.48 -42.43 -7.88
N PRO A 309 -33.59 -42.35 -6.55
CA PRO A 309 -32.44 -41.93 -5.78
C PRO A 309 -31.34 -42.98 -5.90
N TYR A 310 -30.09 -42.54 -6.08
CA TYR A 310 -28.96 -43.44 -6.01
C TYR A 310 -28.60 -43.64 -4.54
N VAL A 311 -28.62 -44.91 -4.10
CA VAL A 311 -28.24 -45.31 -2.75
C VAL A 311 -26.91 -46.06 -2.83
N SER A 312 -25.92 -45.59 -2.07
CA SER A 312 -24.63 -46.28 -1.95
C SER A 312 -24.34 -46.57 -0.49
N GLN A 313 -23.92 -47.79 -0.19
CA GLN A 313 -23.65 -48.26 1.17
C GLN A 313 -22.19 -48.03 1.55
N TYR A 314 -21.99 -47.57 2.78
CA TYR A 314 -20.69 -47.31 3.38
C TYR A 314 -20.61 -48.01 4.73
N GLU A 315 -19.72 -48.99 4.85
CA GLU A 315 -19.52 -49.73 6.09
C GLU A 315 -18.92 -48.88 7.21
N GLN A 316 -18.16 -47.86 6.83
CA GLN A 316 -17.47 -46.94 7.72
C GLN A 316 -18.11 -45.55 7.66
N PRO A 317 -18.06 -44.77 8.75
CA PRO A 317 -18.54 -43.40 8.72
C PRO A 317 -17.77 -42.55 7.71
N LEU A 318 -18.43 -41.53 7.17
CA LEU A 318 -17.88 -40.65 6.15
C LEU A 318 -18.09 -39.18 6.47
N PHE A 319 -17.33 -38.34 5.79
CA PHE A 319 -17.47 -36.89 5.77
C PHE A 319 -17.70 -36.40 4.34
N LEU A 320 -18.64 -35.48 4.16
CA LEU A 320 -19.01 -34.87 2.89
C LEU A 320 -18.45 -33.46 2.80
N SER A 321 -17.77 -33.16 1.69
CA SER A 321 -17.31 -31.81 1.35
C SER A 321 -17.76 -31.43 -0.05
N SER A 322 -18.63 -30.44 -0.16
CA SER A 322 -19.08 -29.91 -1.45
C SER A 322 -17.95 -29.22 -2.20
N GLU A 323 -17.95 -29.39 -3.52
CA GLU A 323 -17.07 -28.70 -4.47
C GLU A 323 -17.93 -28.11 -5.61
N CYS A 324 -17.36 -27.27 -6.46
CA CYS A 324 -18.10 -26.59 -7.53
C CYS A 324 -18.66 -27.54 -8.61
N ASP A 325 -18.00 -28.68 -8.83
CA ASP A 325 -18.26 -29.66 -9.88
C ASP A 325 -18.65 -31.05 -9.34
N GLY A 326 -18.60 -31.24 -8.03
CA GLY A 326 -18.87 -32.53 -7.41
C GLY A 326 -18.88 -32.47 -5.89
N ILE A 327 -18.54 -33.59 -5.26
CA ILE A 327 -18.46 -33.73 -3.82
C ILE A 327 -17.37 -34.72 -3.45
N ARG A 328 -16.60 -34.39 -2.41
CA ARG A 328 -15.62 -35.30 -1.82
C ARG A 328 -16.24 -36.07 -0.69
N ILE A 329 -15.94 -37.36 -0.65
CA ILE A 329 -16.35 -38.27 0.42
C ILE A 329 -15.08 -38.78 1.07
N ILE A 330 -14.91 -38.45 2.34
CA ILE A 330 -13.71 -38.81 3.09
C ILE A 330 -14.10 -39.88 4.10
N THR A 331 -13.50 -41.05 3.94
CA THR A 331 -13.67 -42.22 4.83
C THR A 331 -12.34 -42.52 5.54
N PRO A 332 -12.31 -43.37 6.57
CA PRO A 332 -11.05 -43.72 7.22
C PRO A 332 -10.02 -44.36 6.27
N ASP A 333 -10.45 -45.05 5.23
CA ASP A 333 -9.59 -45.82 4.32
C ASP A 333 -9.36 -45.15 2.96
N ARG A 334 -10.29 -44.33 2.47
CA ARG A 334 -10.21 -43.74 1.13
C ARG A 334 -10.80 -42.33 1.02
N SER A 335 -10.26 -41.57 0.07
CA SER A 335 -10.82 -40.30 -0.40
C SER A 335 -11.49 -40.57 -1.74
N GLU A 336 -12.80 -40.33 -1.81
CA GLU A 336 -13.60 -40.51 -3.02
C GLU A 336 -14.10 -39.17 -3.54
N PHE A 337 -14.42 -39.11 -4.83
CA PHE A 337 -15.00 -37.97 -5.49
C PHE A 337 -16.13 -38.40 -6.41
N ILE A 338 -17.34 -37.87 -6.15
CA ILE A 338 -18.52 -38.09 -6.98
C ILE A 338 -18.80 -36.80 -7.74
N GLN A 339 -19.04 -36.93 -9.05
CA GLN A 339 -19.46 -35.82 -9.90
C GLN A 339 -20.42 -36.31 -10.98
N LYS A 340 -21.17 -35.36 -11.57
CA LYS A 340 -21.84 -35.62 -12.86
C LYS A 340 -20.76 -35.96 -13.89
N VAL A 341 -21.01 -36.96 -14.74
CA VAL A 341 -20.13 -37.23 -15.88
C VAL A 341 -20.05 -35.95 -16.72
N PRO A 342 -18.85 -35.42 -17.01
CA PRO A 342 -18.71 -34.24 -17.83
C PRO A 342 -19.28 -34.47 -19.22
N ASP A 343 -19.96 -33.47 -19.79
CA ASP A 343 -20.68 -33.60 -21.06
C ASP A 343 -19.75 -34.06 -22.21
N SER A 344 -18.48 -33.64 -22.19
CA SER A 344 -17.45 -34.10 -23.13
C SER A 344 -17.22 -35.62 -23.08
N ASN A 345 -17.16 -36.17 -21.86
CA ASN A 345 -16.91 -37.60 -21.64
C ASN A 345 -18.18 -38.41 -21.94
N GLU A 346 -19.35 -37.88 -21.57
CA GLU A 346 -20.65 -38.46 -21.91
C GLU A 346 -20.81 -38.57 -23.42
N SER A 347 -20.46 -37.52 -24.17
CA SER A 347 -20.58 -37.51 -25.63
C SER A 347 -19.74 -38.58 -26.32
N ILE A 348 -18.62 -38.99 -25.72
CA ILE A 348 -17.67 -39.97 -26.30
C ILE A 348 -18.00 -41.40 -25.86
N PHE A 349 -18.16 -41.63 -24.55
CA PHE A 349 -18.21 -42.98 -23.98
C PHE A 349 -19.62 -43.53 -23.77
N SER A 350 -20.67 -42.75 -24.03
CA SER A 350 -22.05 -43.25 -24.01
C SER A 350 -22.23 -44.41 -24.99
N ILE A 351 -22.92 -45.46 -24.54
CA ILE A 351 -23.12 -46.68 -25.33
C ILE A 351 -23.92 -46.33 -26.60
N GLY A 352 -23.32 -46.62 -27.77
CA GLY A 352 -23.93 -46.33 -29.06
C GLY A 352 -23.91 -44.85 -29.44
N SER A 353 -23.07 -44.03 -28.81
CA SER A 353 -22.90 -42.63 -29.21
C SER A 353 -22.43 -42.51 -30.66
N THR A 354 -23.12 -41.68 -31.43
CA THR A 354 -22.75 -41.30 -32.80
C THR A 354 -22.40 -39.82 -32.88
N SER A 355 -21.95 -39.23 -31.77
CA SER A 355 -21.51 -37.84 -31.74
C SER A 355 -20.20 -37.67 -32.55
N PRO A 356 -19.91 -36.49 -33.10
CA PRO A 356 -18.64 -36.22 -33.77
C PRO A 356 -17.38 -36.64 -32.95
N PRO A 357 -17.26 -36.33 -31.65
CA PRO A 357 -16.10 -36.78 -30.86
C PRO A 357 -16.07 -38.29 -30.59
N ALA A 358 -17.21 -38.96 -30.41
CA ALA A 358 -17.26 -40.43 -30.31
C ALA A 358 -16.77 -41.10 -31.60
N MET A 359 -17.26 -40.62 -32.75
CA MET A 359 -16.84 -41.12 -34.07
C MET A 359 -15.35 -40.86 -34.31
N LEU A 360 -14.81 -39.73 -33.86
CA LEU A 360 -13.38 -39.43 -33.96
C LEU A 360 -12.55 -40.39 -33.11
N TYR A 361 -13.00 -40.65 -31.88
CA TYR A 361 -12.36 -41.59 -30.96
C TYR A 361 -12.32 -43.01 -31.53
N ASP A 362 -13.46 -43.50 -32.02
CA ASP A 362 -13.56 -44.81 -32.67
C ASP A 362 -12.74 -44.88 -33.97
N ALA A 363 -12.75 -43.82 -34.79
CA ALA A 363 -11.97 -43.76 -36.02
C ALA A 363 -10.47 -43.83 -35.71
N SER A 364 -10.00 -43.12 -34.69
CA SER A 364 -8.62 -43.16 -34.21
C SER A 364 -8.23 -44.56 -33.73
N TYR A 365 -9.09 -45.20 -32.94
CA TYR A 365 -8.88 -46.55 -32.45
C TYR A 365 -8.82 -47.59 -33.59
N LEU A 366 -9.70 -47.47 -34.60
CA LEU A 366 -9.68 -48.30 -35.80
C LEU A 366 -8.42 -48.06 -36.64
N PHE A 367 -7.97 -46.81 -36.73
CA PHE A 367 -6.77 -46.42 -37.46
C PHE A 367 -5.51 -47.06 -36.85
N GLU A 368 -5.35 -47.02 -35.52
CA GLU A 368 -4.24 -47.68 -34.82
C GLU A 368 -4.18 -49.20 -35.11
N ARG A 369 -5.35 -49.82 -35.27
CA ARG A 369 -5.50 -51.24 -35.61
C ARG A 369 -5.38 -51.55 -37.10
N LYS A 370 -5.04 -50.55 -37.93
CA LYS A 370 -4.93 -50.65 -39.40
C LYS A 370 -6.22 -51.15 -40.06
N ASN A 371 -7.37 -50.78 -39.51
CA ASN A 371 -8.67 -51.16 -40.07
C ASN A 371 -9.11 -50.11 -41.12
N PRO A 372 -9.42 -50.51 -42.36
CA PRO A 372 -9.81 -49.58 -43.42
C PRO A 372 -11.10 -48.80 -43.12
N LYS A 373 -11.97 -49.30 -42.23
CA LYS A 373 -13.19 -48.59 -41.80
C LYS A 373 -12.93 -47.25 -41.12
N ALA A 374 -11.69 -47.00 -40.66
CA ALA A 374 -11.30 -45.71 -40.10
C ALA A 374 -11.48 -44.55 -41.10
N ASP A 375 -11.15 -44.75 -42.38
CA ASP A 375 -11.27 -43.72 -43.43
C ASP A 375 -12.74 -43.39 -43.75
N GLU A 376 -13.63 -44.39 -43.72
CA GLU A 376 -15.06 -44.18 -43.88
C GLU A 376 -15.62 -43.35 -42.70
N MET A 377 -15.22 -43.72 -41.48
CA MET A 377 -15.70 -43.06 -40.26
C MET A 377 -15.21 -41.62 -40.15
N ILE A 378 -13.94 -41.34 -40.40
CA ILE A 378 -13.40 -39.98 -40.32
C ILE A 378 -14.05 -39.03 -41.34
N ARG A 379 -14.33 -39.51 -42.56
CA ARG A 379 -15.01 -38.72 -43.61
C ARG A 379 -16.46 -38.39 -43.26
N SER A 380 -17.10 -39.20 -42.42
CA SER A 380 -18.49 -39.00 -42.01
C SER A 380 -18.66 -37.95 -40.90
N ILE A 381 -17.56 -37.50 -40.28
CA ILE A 381 -17.56 -36.46 -39.25
C ILE A 381 -17.73 -35.09 -39.91
N ARG A 382 -18.84 -34.42 -39.59
CA ARG A 382 -19.18 -33.10 -40.17
C ARG A 382 -18.46 -31.93 -39.50
N ASP A 383 -18.31 -32.00 -38.18
CA ASP A 383 -17.70 -30.94 -37.36
C ASP A 383 -16.45 -31.48 -36.68
N MET A 384 -15.34 -31.44 -37.42
CA MET A 384 -14.05 -31.97 -36.96
C MET A 384 -13.43 -31.10 -35.87
N GLU A 385 -13.62 -29.78 -35.92
CA GLU A 385 -13.07 -28.86 -34.91
C GLU A 385 -13.71 -29.12 -33.55
N PHE A 386 -15.04 -29.21 -33.51
CA PHE A 386 -15.77 -29.60 -32.31
C PHE A 386 -15.35 -30.98 -31.79
N ALA A 387 -15.21 -31.97 -32.67
CA ALA A 387 -14.79 -33.32 -32.28
C ALA A 387 -13.39 -33.33 -31.63
N VAL A 388 -12.44 -32.58 -32.20
CA VAL A 388 -11.08 -32.45 -31.66
C VAL A 388 -11.08 -31.76 -30.30
N GLU A 389 -11.83 -30.65 -30.15
CA GLU A 389 -11.93 -29.91 -28.90
C GLU A 389 -12.60 -30.72 -27.78
N GLU A 390 -13.66 -31.46 -28.08
CA GLU A 390 -14.35 -32.29 -27.08
C GLU A 390 -13.52 -33.49 -26.65
N CYS A 391 -12.78 -34.13 -27.55
CA CYS A 391 -11.80 -35.16 -27.17
C CYS A 391 -10.68 -34.59 -26.28
N LEU A 392 -10.24 -33.35 -26.52
CA LEU A 392 -9.26 -32.65 -25.66
C LEU A 392 -9.83 -32.36 -24.27
N ARG A 393 -11.04 -31.81 -24.19
CA ARG A 393 -11.73 -31.56 -22.91
C ARG A 393 -11.99 -32.86 -22.15
N ALA A 394 -12.39 -33.93 -22.86
CA ALA A 394 -12.61 -35.22 -22.25
C ALA A 394 -11.31 -35.80 -21.65
N ALA A 395 -10.18 -35.65 -22.34
CA ALA A 395 -8.88 -36.03 -21.82
C ALA A 395 -8.52 -35.26 -20.54
N ALA A 396 -8.81 -33.96 -20.49
CA ALA A 396 -8.56 -33.13 -19.31
C ALA A 396 -9.42 -33.52 -18.10
N ASN A 397 -10.64 -33.94 -18.37
CA ASN A 397 -11.57 -34.42 -17.35
C ASN A 397 -11.21 -35.80 -16.82
N GLU A 398 -10.35 -36.57 -17.48
CA GLU A 398 -9.88 -37.87 -17.01
C GLU A 398 -8.67 -37.77 -16.08
N THR A 399 -8.56 -38.72 -15.16
CA THR A 399 -7.44 -38.79 -14.19
C THR A 399 -6.48 -39.94 -14.48
N SER A 400 -6.92 -40.95 -15.23
CA SER A 400 -6.11 -42.11 -15.57
C SER A 400 -5.34 -41.85 -16.88
N PRO A 401 -4.01 -41.94 -16.89
CA PRO A 401 -3.22 -41.85 -18.11
C PRO A 401 -3.68 -42.84 -19.19
N TYR A 402 -4.22 -43.99 -18.77
CA TYR A 402 -4.76 -45.01 -19.67
C TYR A 402 -5.92 -44.51 -20.56
N LEU A 403 -6.76 -43.60 -20.05
CA LEU A 403 -7.86 -43.00 -20.83
C LEU A 403 -7.45 -41.68 -21.48
N GLN A 404 -6.56 -40.93 -20.84
CA GLN A 404 -6.05 -39.67 -21.39
C GLN A 404 -5.30 -39.89 -22.71
N GLU A 405 -4.47 -40.93 -22.81
CA GLU A 405 -3.65 -41.18 -24.01
C GLU A 405 -4.50 -41.45 -25.27
N PRO A 406 -5.46 -42.39 -25.29
CA PRO A 406 -6.33 -42.60 -26.45
C PRO A 406 -7.15 -41.37 -26.85
N LEU A 407 -7.65 -40.59 -25.89
CA LEU A 407 -8.39 -39.35 -26.16
C LEU A 407 -7.51 -38.29 -26.83
N LEU A 408 -6.28 -38.12 -26.33
CA LEU A 408 -5.29 -37.21 -26.92
C LEU A 408 -4.85 -37.68 -28.32
N THR A 409 -4.69 -38.99 -28.52
CA THR A 409 -4.39 -39.57 -29.83
C THR A 409 -5.53 -39.33 -30.82
N ALA A 410 -6.79 -39.46 -30.38
CA ALA A 410 -7.96 -39.15 -31.20
C ALA A 410 -8.00 -37.67 -31.62
N SER A 411 -7.76 -36.74 -30.68
CA SER A 411 -7.63 -35.32 -31.00
C SER A 411 -6.47 -35.03 -31.95
N ALA A 412 -5.31 -35.68 -31.74
CA ALA A 412 -4.14 -35.52 -32.61
C ALA A 412 -4.41 -36.04 -34.03
N TYR A 413 -5.13 -37.16 -34.15
CA TYR A 413 -5.56 -37.73 -35.41
C TYR A 413 -6.53 -36.80 -36.14
N GLY A 414 -7.59 -36.33 -35.47
CA GLY A 414 -8.58 -35.41 -36.06
C GLY A 414 -7.97 -34.09 -36.51
N LYS A 415 -6.99 -33.57 -35.75
CA LYS A 415 -6.24 -32.36 -36.08
C LYS A 415 -5.57 -32.42 -37.46
N THR A 416 -5.19 -33.61 -37.95
CA THR A 416 -4.57 -33.76 -39.28
C THR A 416 -5.51 -33.46 -40.44
N PHE A 417 -6.82 -33.44 -40.19
CA PHE A 417 -7.88 -33.17 -41.16
C PHE A 417 -8.43 -31.73 -41.07
N LEU A 418 -7.88 -30.90 -40.19
CA LEU A 418 -8.25 -29.49 -40.05
C LEU A 418 -7.34 -28.60 -40.88
N ASP A 419 -7.90 -27.53 -41.43
CA ASP A 419 -7.17 -26.53 -42.21
C ASP A 419 -6.22 -25.70 -41.32
N SER A 420 -5.32 -24.96 -41.96
CA SER A 420 -4.31 -24.12 -41.28
C SER A 420 -4.88 -22.95 -40.47
N THR A 421 -6.20 -22.73 -40.52
CA THR A 421 -6.93 -21.76 -39.69
C THR A 421 -7.16 -22.25 -38.26
N PHE A 422 -7.04 -23.56 -37.98
CA PHE A 422 -7.22 -24.10 -36.65
C PHE A 422 -6.07 -23.71 -35.71
N ASP A 423 -6.43 -23.18 -34.54
CA ASP A 423 -5.45 -22.81 -33.52
C ASP A 423 -4.85 -24.04 -32.84
N SER A 424 -3.71 -24.47 -33.37
CA SER A 424 -2.92 -25.57 -32.85
C SER A 424 -2.41 -25.37 -31.42
N THR A 425 -2.40 -24.14 -30.90
CA THR A 425 -1.92 -23.85 -29.55
C THR A 425 -2.83 -24.44 -28.48
N LYS A 426 -4.15 -24.48 -28.71
CA LYS A 426 -5.15 -25.12 -27.84
C LYS A 426 -4.78 -26.55 -27.47
N PHE A 427 -4.37 -27.35 -28.46
CA PHE A 427 -3.92 -28.73 -28.24
C PHE A 427 -2.68 -28.79 -27.33
N THR A 428 -1.69 -27.93 -27.61
CA THR A 428 -0.45 -27.90 -26.84
C THR A 428 -0.68 -27.44 -25.39
N ASP A 429 -1.55 -26.46 -25.19
CA ASP A 429 -1.87 -25.93 -23.86
C ASP A 429 -2.72 -26.90 -23.05
N MET A 430 -3.62 -27.65 -23.70
CA MET A 430 -4.34 -28.73 -23.03
C MET A 430 -3.39 -29.86 -22.59
N CYS A 431 -2.45 -30.27 -23.45
CA CYS A 431 -1.43 -31.26 -23.08
C CYS A 431 -0.57 -30.77 -21.90
N LYS A 432 -0.22 -29.48 -21.86
CA LYS A 432 0.49 -28.89 -20.70
C LYS A 432 -0.37 -28.98 -19.44
N THR A 433 -1.64 -28.63 -19.54
CA THR A 433 -2.60 -28.65 -18.43
C THR A 433 -2.79 -30.05 -17.85
N ILE A 434 -2.99 -31.06 -18.71
CA ILE A 434 -3.12 -32.46 -18.28
C ILE A 434 -1.87 -32.94 -17.55
N ARG A 435 -0.67 -32.61 -18.05
CA ARG A 435 0.59 -32.96 -17.38
C ARG A 435 0.70 -32.31 -16.01
N ILE A 436 0.30 -31.04 -15.89
CA ILE A 436 0.30 -30.30 -14.62
C ILE A 436 -0.70 -30.95 -13.64
N LEU A 437 -1.93 -31.24 -14.10
CA LEU A 437 -2.96 -31.92 -13.31
C LEU A 437 -2.48 -33.28 -12.79
N ASN A 438 -1.89 -34.11 -13.65
CA ASN A 438 -1.35 -35.40 -13.25
C ASN A 438 -0.23 -35.27 -12.19
N ALA A 439 0.64 -34.27 -12.33
CA ALA A 439 1.71 -34.03 -11.37
C ALA A 439 1.19 -33.53 -10.01
N ILE A 440 0.14 -32.72 -10.00
CA ILE A 440 -0.50 -32.20 -8.78
C ILE A 440 -1.33 -33.28 -8.08
N ASN A 441 -2.03 -34.09 -8.87
CA ASN A 441 -2.88 -35.18 -8.38
C ASN A 441 -2.08 -36.38 -7.89
N ASP A 442 -0.76 -36.41 -8.09
CA ASP A 442 0.08 -37.46 -7.54
C ASP A 442 -0.09 -37.57 -6.01
N ASN A 443 -0.13 -38.80 -5.52
CA ASN A 443 -0.38 -39.09 -4.10
C ASN A 443 0.69 -38.48 -3.17
N SER A 444 1.92 -38.22 -3.65
CA SER A 444 2.95 -37.54 -2.88
C SER A 444 2.62 -36.06 -2.58
N VAL A 445 1.82 -35.42 -3.44
CA VAL A 445 1.39 -34.03 -3.31
C VAL A 445 0.09 -33.93 -2.51
N GLY A 446 -0.86 -34.85 -2.77
CA GLY A 446 -2.12 -34.95 -2.02
C GLY A 446 -3.07 -33.77 -2.25
N MET A 447 -3.21 -33.33 -3.50
CA MET A 447 -4.08 -32.23 -3.92
C MET A 447 -4.92 -32.66 -5.14
N PRO A 448 -6.04 -33.37 -4.94
CA PRO A 448 -6.79 -34.01 -6.00
C PRO A 448 -7.73 -33.00 -6.68
N ILE A 449 -7.19 -32.20 -7.60
CA ILE A 449 -7.90 -31.14 -8.33
C ILE A 449 -8.44 -31.70 -9.66
N THR A 450 -9.68 -31.31 -9.99
CA THR A 450 -10.30 -31.60 -11.30
C THR A 450 -9.96 -30.51 -12.32
N PHE A 451 -10.22 -30.76 -13.60
CA PHE A 451 -10.02 -29.75 -14.64
C PHE A 451 -10.87 -28.49 -14.41
N VAL A 452 -12.14 -28.62 -14.01
CA VAL A 452 -13.02 -27.47 -13.71
C VAL A 452 -12.48 -26.65 -12.53
N GLN A 453 -12.02 -27.34 -11.48
CA GLN A 453 -11.41 -26.69 -10.32
C GLN A 453 -10.08 -26.00 -10.68
N TYR A 454 -9.29 -26.58 -11.59
CA TYR A 454 -8.06 -25.98 -12.10
C TYR A 454 -8.34 -24.67 -12.85
N GLU A 455 -9.36 -24.65 -13.70
CA GLU A 455 -9.77 -23.44 -14.44
C GLU A 455 -10.28 -22.34 -13.50
N GLN A 456 -11.09 -22.69 -12.50
CA GLN A 456 -11.63 -21.71 -11.55
C GLN A 456 -10.58 -21.16 -10.58
N LEU A 457 -9.74 -22.03 -10.01
CA LEU A 457 -8.70 -21.61 -9.06
C LEU A 457 -7.57 -20.84 -9.77
N GLY A 458 -7.23 -21.25 -10.99
CA GLY A 458 -6.16 -20.69 -11.78
C GLY A 458 -4.76 -21.14 -11.35
N LEU A 459 -3.88 -21.32 -12.33
CA LEU A 459 -2.51 -21.81 -12.11
C LEU A 459 -1.69 -21.00 -11.09
N PRO A 460 -1.77 -19.65 -11.03
CA PRO A 460 -1.04 -18.88 -10.02
C PRO A 460 -1.41 -19.25 -8.57
N ASN A 461 -2.69 -19.49 -8.28
CA ASN A 461 -3.15 -19.83 -6.93
C ASN A 461 -2.80 -21.29 -6.59
N ILE A 462 -2.84 -22.19 -7.56
CA ILE A 462 -2.33 -23.56 -7.42
C ILE A 462 -0.84 -23.55 -7.06
N ILE A 463 -0.04 -22.72 -7.73
CA ILE A 463 1.38 -22.54 -7.41
C ILE A 463 1.55 -22.02 -5.97
N ASN A 464 0.75 -21.03 -5.54
CA ASN A 464 0.81 -20.53 -4.16
C ASN A 464 0.51 -21.65 -3.15
N ARG A 465 -0.53 -22.47 -3.38
CA ARG A 465 -0.83 -23.64 -2.53
C ARG A 465 0.34 -24.63 -2.46
N LEU A 466 0.97 -24.94 -3.61
CA LEU A 466 2.15 -25.80 -3.64
C LEU A 466 3.32 -25.20 -2.85
N VAL A 467 3.55 -23.89 -2.96
CA VAL A 467 4.62 -23.18 -2.26
C VAL A 467 4.40 -23.20 -0.74
N GLU A 468 3.20 -22.90 -0.27
CA GLU A 468 2.84 -22.94 1.16
C GLU A 468 2.99 -24.37 1.71
N ARG A 469 2.65 -25.39 0.91
CA ARG A 469 2.85 -26.82 1.25
C ARG A 469 4.33 -27.26 1.21
N HIS A 470 5.27 -26.36 0.90
CA HIS A 470 6.70 -26.59 0.70
C HIS A 470 7.06 -27.50 -0.49
N GLN A 471 6.18 -27.61 -1.49
CA GLN A 471 6.47 -28.29 -2.76
C GLN A 471 7.22 -27.35 -3.73
N HIS A 472 8.26 -26.66 -3.24
CA HIS A 472 8.96 -25.59 -3.99
C HIS A 472 9.54 -26.08 -5.33
N LEU A 473 10.05 -27.32 -5.37
CA LEU A 473 10.61 -27.88 -6.60
C LEU A 473 9.52 -28.10 -7.66
N LEU A 474 8.38 -28.67 -7.26
CA LEU A 474 7.27 -28.90 -8.18
C LEU A 474 6.68 -27.57 -8.65
N ALA A 475 6.45 -26.64 -7.72
CA ALA A 475 5.98 -25.28 -8.02
C ALA A 475 6.91 -24.58 -9.02
N LEU A 476 8.23 -24.62 -8.80
CA LEU A 476 9.21 -24.00 -9.69
C LEU A 476 9.19 -24.61 -11.10
N ARG A 477 9.13 -25.94 -11.19
CA ARG A 477 9.07 -26.65 -12.48
C ARG A 477 7.78 -26.36 -13.23
N ILE A 478 6.64 -26.31 -12.54
CA ILE A 478 5.35 -25.95 -13.13
C ILE A 478 5.39 -24.50 -13.62
N SER A 479 5.90 -23.56 -12.83
CA SER A 479 6.05 -22.15 -13.24
C SER A 479 6.94 -22.03 -14.49
N GLN A 480 8.08 -22.72 -14.53
CA GLN A 480 8.97 -22.75 -15.70
C GLN A 480 8.28 -23.33 -16.93
N TYR A 481 7.57 -24.45 -16.76
CA TYR A 481 6.88 -25.14 -17.84
C TYR A 481 5.71 -24.34 -18.42
N ALA A 482 5.02 -23.57 -17.58
CA ALA A 482 3.91 -22.70 -17.98
C ALA A 482 4.35 -21.29 -18.41
N GLY A 483 5.65 -20.94 -18.30
CA GLY A 483 6.14 -19.60 -18.61
C GLY A 483 5.75 -18.52 -17.59
N LEU A 484 5.45 -18.91 -16.35
CA LEU A 484 5.10 -18.00 -15.26
C LEU A 484 6.34 -17.49 -14.51
N LYS A 485 6.19 -16.33 -13.85
CA LYS A 485 7.23 -15.75 -13.01
C LYS A 485 7.58 -16.69 -11.84
N GLN A 486 8.88 -16.83 -11.58
CA GLN A 486 9.42 -17.76 -10.57
C GLN A 486 9.78 -17.06 -9.25
N GLU A 487 9.80 -15.72 -9.25
CA GLU A 487 10.25 -14.87 -8.14
C GLU A 487 9.61 -15.28 -6.81
N LYS A 488 8.27 -15.38 -6.75
CA LYS A 488 7.54 -15.74 -5.52
C LYS A 488 7.93 -17.10 -4.97
N VAL A 489 8.08 -18.11 -5.83
CA VAL A 489 8.48 -19.47 -5.44
C VAL A 489 9.88 -19.46 -4.83
N LEU A 490 10.79 -18.72 -5.45
CA LEU A 490 12.19 -18.61 -5.02
C LEU A 490 12.35 -17.83 -3.71
N VAL A 491 11.63 -16.71 -3.56
CA VAL A 491 11.62 -15.92 -2.31
C VAL A 491 11.06 -16.75 -1.17
N HIS A 492 9.90 -17.39 -1.35
CA HIS A 492 9.32 -18.23 -0.29
C HIS A 492 10.23 -19.42 0.05
N TRP A 493 10.87 -20.05 -0.94
CA TRP A 493 11.87 -21.11 -0.68
C TRP A 493 13.03 -20.57 0.18
N ALA A 494 13.55 -19.38 -0.13
CA ALA A 494 14.63 -18.77 0.63
C ALA A 494 14.19 -18.42 2.06
N CYS A 495 13.01 -17.84 2.25
CA CYS A 495 12.41 -17.60 3.56
C CYS A 495 12.26 -18.89 4.38
N ALA A 496 11.74 -19.96 3.76
CA ALA A 496 11.62 -21.27 4.41
C ALA A 496 13.00 -21.86 4.78
N LYS A 497 14.02 -21.64 3.94
CA LYS A 497 15.40 -22.06 4.22
C LYS A 497 16.00 -21.29 5.40
N VAL A 498 15.74 -19.98 5.51
CA VAL A 498 16.18 -19.15 6.65
C VAL A 498 15.53 -19.64 7.95
N VAL A 499 14.23 -19.92 7.94
CA VAL A 499 13.49 -20.35 9.14
C VAL A 499 13.85 -21.77 9.57
N GLY A 500 14.01 -22.69 8.61
CA GLY A 500 14.13 -24.12 8.88
C GLY A 500 15.55 -24.68 8.93
N SER A 501 16.58 -23.89 8.62
CA SER A 501 17.96 -24.38 8.55
C SER A 501 18.66 -24.30 9.90
N THR A 502 19.36 -25.37 10.29
CA THR A 502 20.28 -25.40 11.44
C THR A 502 21.73 -25.10 11.04
N ALA A 503 21.99 -24.85 9.75
CA ALA A 503 23.30 -24.51 9.21
C ALA A 503 23.77 -23.13 9.68
N SER A 504 25.07 -22.85 9.52
CA SER A 504 25.64 -21.54 9.83
C SER A 504 25.01 -20.43 8.96
N PRO A 505 24.94 -19.17 9.45
CA PRO A 505 24.44 -18.05 8.66
C PRO A 505 25.17 -17.90 7.31
N ASP A 506 26.47 -18.18 7.27
CA ASP A 506 27.27 -18.13 6.06
C ASP A 506 26.83 -19.18 5.03
N GLU A 507 26.63 -20.43 5.44
CA GLU A 507 26.14 -21.49 4.54
C GLU A 507 24.75 -21.18 3.98
N VAL A 508 23.86 -20.65 4.83
CA VAL A 508 22.51 -20.23 4.42
C VAL A 508 22.59 -19.10 3.39
N LEU A 509 23.41 -18.08 3.65
CA LEU A 509 23.63 -16.96 2.73
C LEU A 509 24.15 -17.45 1.36
N HIS A 510 25.20 -18.26 1.36
CA HIS A 510 25.79 -18.79 0.12
C HIS A 510 24.77 -19.61 -0.67
N SER A 511 24.00 -20.47 -0.01
CA SER A 511 22.98 -21.29 -0.68
C SER A 511 21.87 -20.44 -1.30
N ILE A 512 21.44 -19.36 -0.63
CA ILE A 512 20.40 -18.46 -1.14
C ILE A 512 20.94 -17.67 -2.32
N VAL A 513 22.09 -17.01 -2.18
CA VAL A 513 22.70 -16.18 -3.23
C VAL A 513 23.03 -17.02 -4.46
N ASP A 514 23.61 -18.21 -4.30
CA ASP A 514 23.98 -19.08 -5.43
C ASP A 514 22.76 -19.48 -6.26
N LYS A 515 21.61 -19.71 -5.61
CA LYS A 515 20.36 -20.06 -6.29
C LYS A 515 19.66 -18.85 -6.93
N LEU A 516 19.73 -17.69 -6.28
CA LEU A 516 19.01 -16.48 -6.71
C LEU A 516 19.78 -15.61 -7.70
N LYS A 517 21.11 -15.73 -7.81
CA LYS A 517 21.97 -14.86 -8.65
C LYS A 517 21.55 -14.76 -10.12
N ASN A 518 20.92 -15.80 -10.68
CA ASN A 518 20.50 -15.85 -12.08
C ASN A 518 19.01 -15.52 -12.28
N SER A 519 18.31 -15.10 -11.23
CA SER A 519 16.87 -14.81 -11.27
C SER A 519 16.63 -13.30 -11.14
N PRO A 520 16.51 -12.56 -12.27
CA PRO A 520 16.20 -11.14 -12.21
C PRO A 520 14.82 -10.91 -11.58
N GLY A 521 14.66 -9.83 -10.82
CA GLY A 521 13.39 -9.44 -10.18
C GLY A 521 13.17 -9.99 -8.76
N VAL A 522 14.06 -10.83 -8.23
CA VAL A 522 13.94 -11.35 -6.87
C VAL A 522 14.26 -10.28 -5.82
N SER A 523 13.36 -10.13 -4.85
CA SER A 523 13.50 -9.25 -3.69
C SER A 523 14.24 -9.95 -2.55
N TYR A 524 15.43 -9.47 -2.20
CA TYR A 524 16.16 -9.92 -1.02
C TYR A 524 15.64 -9.28 0.27
N ALA A 525 14.97 -8.12 0.18
CA ALA A 525 14.41 -7.41 1.33
C ALA A 525 13.42 -8.26 2.14
N GLU A 526 12.57 -9.04 1.46
CA GLU A 526 11.61 -9.92 2.13
C GLU A 526 12.31 -11.04 2.90
N ILE A 527 13.31 -11.66 2.28
CA ILE A 527 14.12 -12.74 2.88
C ILE A 527 14.88 -12.20 4.10
N ALA A 528 15.47 -11.01 3.98
CA ALA A 528 16.17 -10.34 5.06
C ALA A 528 15.25 -9.98 6.23
N SER A 529 14.03 -9.51 5.95
CA SER A 529 13.03 -9.22 6.98
C SER A 529 12.69 -10.48 7.78
N ILE A 530 12.49 -11.61 7.11
CA ILE A 530 12.28 -12.90 7.78
C ILE A 530 13.52 -13.32 8.59
N ALA A 531 14.74 -13.14 8.08
CA ALA A 531 15.96 -13.44 8.83
C ALA A 531 16.06 -12.61 10.12
N HIS A 532 15.73 -11.32 10.07
CA HIS A 532 15.71 -10.45 11.23
C HIS A 532 14.63 -10.86 12.24
N LEU A 533 13.41 -11.17 11.79
CA LEU A 533 12.32 -11.63 12.66
C LEU A 533 12.64 -12.96 13.36
N ASN A 534 13.51 -13.80 12.78
CA ASN A 534 14.04 -15.00 13.43
C ASN A 534 15.25 -14.73 14.35
N GLY A 535 15.60 -13.46 14.59
CA GLY A 535 16.70 -13.05 15.46
C GLY A 535 18.08 -13.06 14.81
N ASN A 536 18.19 -13.33 13.50
CA ASN A 536 19.44 -13.41 12.77
C ASN A 536 19.73 -12.11 11.98
N THR A 537 19.94 -11.01 12.71
CA THR A 537 20.14 -9.67 12.13
C THR A 537 21.39 -9.59 11.26
N ASP A 538 22.47 -10.31 11.58
CA ASP A 538 23.68 -10.33 10.76
C ASP A 538 23.39 -10.93 9.37
N LEU A 539 22.74 -12.10 9.30
CA LEU A 539 22.28 -12.67 8.03
C LEU A 539 21.36 -11.71 7.26
N ALA A 540 20.44 -11.04 7.95
CA ALA A 540 19.53 -10.08 7.34
C ALA A 540 20.28 -8.91 6.69
N THR A 541 21.27 -8.32 7.37
CA THR A 541 22.07 -7.22 6.81
C THR A 541 22.87 -7.65 5.59
N ARG A 542 23.46 -8.84 5.60
CA ARG A 542 24.23 -9.37 4.46
C ARG A 542 23.35 -9.75 3.28
N LEU A 543 22.15 -10.30 3.53
CA LEU A 543 21.16 -10.55 2.48
C LEU A 543 20.72 -9.24 1.81
N LEU A 544 20.54 -8.17 2.60
CA LEU A 544 20.18 -6.86 2.09
C LEU A 544 21.23 -6.23 1.17
N ASP A 545 22.51 -6.59 1.28
CA ASP A 545 23.54 -6.10 0.35
C ASP A 545 23.30 -6.55 -1.10
N TYR A 546 22.51 -7.62 -1.30
CA TYR A 546 22.09 -8.12 -2.61
C TYR A 546 20.76 -7.51 -3.10
N GLU A 547 20.06 -6.70 -2.29
CA GLU A 547 18.85 -6.00 -2.72
C GLU A 547 19.22 -4.79 -3.62
N PRO A 548 18.81 -4.77 -4.90
CA PRO A 548 19.14 -3.67 -5.81
C PRO A 548 18.36 -2.39 -5.50
N ARG A 549 17.17 -2.48 -4.87
CA ARG A 549 16.30 -1.33 -4.62
C ARG A 549 16.59 -0.71 -3.26
N ALA A 550 17.22 0.46 -3.27
CA ALA A 550 17.51 1.24 -2.06
C ALA A 550 16.25 1.57 -1.24
N ALA A 551 15.11 1.80 -1.90
CA ALA A 551 13.84 2.10 -1.24
C ALA A 551 13.29 0.94 -0.38
N GLU A 552 13.67 -0.30 -0.68
CA GLU A 552 13.32 -1.48 0.14
C GLU A 552 14.41 -1.76 1.19
N GLN A 553 15.68 -1.54 0.82
CA GLN A 553 16.83 -1.78 1.68
C GLN A 553 16.90 -0.80 2.86
N VAL A 554 16.75 0.50 2.61
CA VAL A 554 16.99 1.56 3.61
C VAL A 554 15.98 1.50 4.76
N PRO A 555 14.66 1.43 4.53
CA PRO A 555 13.70 1.32 5.63
C PRO A 555 13.91 0.08 6.49
N LEU A 556 14.28 -1.05 5.89
CA LEU A 556 14.57 -2.28 6.63
C LEU A 556 15.86 -2.18 7.46
N LEU A 557 16.92 -1.54 6.95
CA LEU A 557 18.12 -1.27 7.75
C LEU A 557 17.81 -0.36 8.96
N VAL A 558 16.93 0.64 8.78
CA VAL A 558 16.50 1.52 9.88
C VAL A 558 15.70 0.75 10.94
N SER A 559 14.83 -0.17 10.54
CA SER A 559 14.08 -1.00 11.50
C SER A 559 14.97 -2.00 12.25
N MET A 560 16.05 -2.47 11.63
CA MET A 560 17.07 -3.34 12.24
C MET A 560 18.11 -2.60 13.11
N HIS A 561 17.94 -1.30 13.37
CA HIS A 561 18.90 -0.47 14.11
C HIS A 561 20.30 -0.43 13.48
N GLN A 562 20.36 -0.34 12.15
CA GLN A 562 21.58 -0.22 11.34
C GLN A 562 21.62 1.14 10.63
N GLU A 563 21.45 2.24 11.38
CA GLU A 563 21.27 3.58 10.83
C GLU A 563 22.49 4.10 10.06
N ASP A 564 23.70 3.74 10.51
CA ASP A 564 24.93 4.14 9.81
C ASP A 564 25.00 3.55 8.40
N THR A 565 24.74 2.24 8.30
CA THR A 565 24.67 1.53 7.01
C THR A 565 23.50 2.04 6.18
N ALA A 566 22.32 2.25 6.78
CA ALA A 566 21.15 2.80 6.10
C ALA A 566 21.44 4.17 5.48
N LEU A 567 22.13 5.06 6.21
CA LEU A 567 22.45 6.39 5.72
C LEU A 567 23.48 6.34 4.58
N ILE A 568 24.48 5.47 4.66
CA ILE A 568 25.45 5.28 3.57
C ILE A 568 24.73 4.77 2.30
N LYS A 569 23.84 3.78 2.44
CA LYS A 569 23.07 3.25 1.31
C LYS A 569 22.11 4.29 0.71
N ALA A 570 21.45 5.10 1.55
CA ALA A 570 20.59 6.20 1.11
C ALA A 570 21.39 7.31 0.37
N ILE A 571 22.60 7.63 0.83
CA ILE A 571 23.47 8.57 0.12
C ILE A 571 23.88 8.01 -1.25
N ASN A 572 24.25 6.72 -1.30
CA ASN A 572 24.67 6.06 -2.54
C ASN A 572 23.52 5.90 -3.55
N SER A 573 22.27 5.85 -3.11
CA SER A 573 21.11 5.79 -4.01
C SER A 573 20.83 7.11 -4.70
N GLY A 574 21.33 8.23 -4.17
CA GLY A 574 21.06 9.58 -4.68
C GLY A 574 19.64 10.08 -4.40
N ASP A 575 18.84 9.32 -3.66
CA ASP A 575 17.46 9.68 -3.30
C ASP A 575 17.45 10.55 -2.04
N THR A 576 17.12 11.83 -2.21
CA THR A 576 17.09 12.79 -1.11
C THR A 576 16.05 12.46 -0.05
N ASP A 577 14.92 11.87 -0.43
CA ASP A 577 13.84 11.54 0.50
C ASP A 577 14.25 10.39 1.40
N LEU A 578 14.94 9.38 0.84
CA LEU A 578 15.54 8.31 1.65
C LEU A 578 16.58 8.87 2.62
N VAL A 579 17.46 9.78 2.18
CA VAL A 579 18.44 10.42 3.07
C VAL A 579 17.74 11.18 4.21
N TYR A 580 16.72 11.98 3.91
CA TYR A 580 15.94 12.68 4.94
C TYR A 580 15.26 11.72 5.90
N SER A 581 14.66 10.63 5.39
CA SER A 581 13.99 9.64 6.23
C SER A 581 14.93 9.04 7.29
N VAL A 582 16.17 8.70 6.89
CA VAL A 582 17.19 8.15 7.79
C VAL A 582 17.69 9.22 8.76
N VAL A 583 18.05 10.40 8.26
CA VAL A 583 18.56 11.51 9.10
C VAL A 583 17.54 11.90 10.18
N LEU A 584 16.25 12.00 9.83
CA LEU A 584 15.18 12.31 10.77
C LEU A 584 14.94 11.17 11.76
N SER A 585 15.09 9.91 11.33
CA SER A 585 15.04 8.75 12.22
C SER A 585 16.16 8.79 13.27
N ILE A 586 17.40 9.10 12.84
CA ILE A 586 18.54 9.27 13.75
C ILE A 586 18.27 10.42 14.73
N LYS A 587 17.79 11.58 14.25
CA LYS A 587 17.45 12.75 15.10
C LYS A 587 16.47 12.39 16.22
N ARG A 588 15.47 11.53 15.94
CA ARG A 588 14.48 11.09 16.94
C ARG A 588 15.07 10.15 18.01
N LYS A 589 16.15 9.42 17.68
CA LYS A 589 16.79 8.46 18.58
C LYS A 589 17.87 9.09 19.46
N CYS A 590 18.57 10.11 18.96
CA CYS A 590 19.61 10.82 19.73
C CYS A 590 19.00 11.61 20.90
N ARG A 591 19.70 11.61 22.05
CA ARG A 591 19.26 12.32 23.27
C ARG A 591 19.68 13.78 23.28
N SER A 592 20.65 14.15 22.45
CA SER A 592 21.18 15.51 22.36
C SER A 592 21.52 15.89 20.92
N ALA A 593 21.55 17.20 20.63
CA ALA A 593 21.99 17.71 19.33
C ALA A 593 23.46 17.36 19.02
N ALA A 594 24.33 17.34 20.04
CA ALA A 594 25.75 17.00 19.87
C ALA A 594 25.94 15.54 19.42
N GLU A 595 25.22 14.60 20.04
CA GLU A 595 25.22 13.18 19.65
C GLU A 595 24.73 13.00 18.21
N PHE A 596 23.64 13.70 17.86
CA PHE A 596 23.10 13.69 16.50
C PHE A 596 24.11 14.19 15.46
N LEU A 597 24.74 15.34 15.70
CA LEU A 597 25.75 15.90 14.79
C LEU A 597 26.98 15.00 14.68
N GLN A 598 27.42 14.41 15.79
CA GLN A 598 28.55 13.47 15.79
C GLN A 598 28.28 12.26 14.89
N SER A 599 27.05 11.72 14.89
CA SER A 599 26.65 10.59 14.01
C SER A 599 26.67 10.91 12.51
N LEU A 600 26.60 12.19 12.16
CA LEU A 600 26.58 12.69 10.78
C LEU A 600 27.92 13.27 10.32
N LYS A 601 28.88 13.48 11.23
CA LYS A 601 30.15 14.18 10.96
C LYS A 601 30.95 13.60 9.80
N ALA A 602 30.95 12.29 9.65
CA ALA A 602 31.65 11.59 8.56
C ALA A 602 30.85 11.54 7.23
N LYS A 603 29.67 12.17 7.15
CA LYS A 603 28.70 12.03 6.05
C LYS A 603 28.31 13.40 5.49
N PRO A 604 29.17 14.04 4.66
CA PRO A 604 29.01 15.43 4.25
C PRO A 604 27.73 15.69 3.43
N VAL A 605 27.29 14.73 2.62
CA VAL A 605 26.05 14.84 1.82
C VAL A 605 24.81 14.94 2.73
N ALA A 606 24.74 14.09 3.76
CA ALA A 606 23.65 14.12 4.74
C ALA A 606 23.61 15.47 5.49
N LEU A 607 24.78 16.01 5.86
CA LEU A 607 24.87 17.33 6.50
C LEU A 607 24.42 18.46 5.58
N GLN A 608 24.79 18.45 4.30
CA GLN A 608 24.34 19.46 3.33
C GLN A 608 22.83 19.44 3.10
N LEU A 609 22.24 18.24 3.00
CA LEU A 609 20.80 18.07 2.88
C LEU A 609 20.11 18.54 4.17
N LEU A 610 20.62 18.16 5.34
CA LEU A 610 20.10 18.62 6.63
C LEU A 610 20.14 20.15 6.76
N MET A 611 21.21 20.81 6.31
CA MET A 611 21.28 22.28 6.28
C MET A 611 20.20 22.88 5.37
N SER A 612 19.97 22.29 4.19
CA SER A 612 18.90 22.73 3.27
C SER A 612 17.52 22.55 3.89
N TYR A 613 17.28 21.42 4.55
CA TYR A 613 16.06 21.14 5.28
C TYR A 613 15.82 22.14 6.42
N CYS A 614 16.84 22.44 7.23
CA CYS A 614 16.73 23.42 8.33
C CYS A 614 16.40 24.82 7.80
N LYS A 615 16.99 25.23 6.65
CA LYS A 615 16.66 26.51 6.00
C LYS A 615 15.20 26.57 5.55
N GLN A 616 14.67 25.49 4.98
CA GLN A 616 13.28 25.41 4.51
C GLN A 616 12.26 25.39 5.67
N GLN A 617 12.56 24.63 6.73
CA GLN A 617 11.68 24.52 7.91
C GLN A 617 11.82 25.71 8.88
N GLY A 618 12.87 26.53 8.73
CA GLY A 618 13.14 27.66 9.60
C GLY A 618 13.78 27.31 10.94
N ASP A 619 14.36 26.10 11.09
CA ASP A 619 15.10 25.66 12.29
C ASP A 619 16.52 26.29 12.29
N LEU A 620 16.59 27.58 12.61
CA LEU A 620 17.83 28.37 12.57
C LEU A 620 18.83 27.95 13.65
N ALA A 621 18.35 27.47 14.80
CA ALA A 621 19.19 27.03 15.90
C ALA A 621 20.01 25.79 15.50
N LEU A 622 19.34 24.76 14.95
CA LEU A 622 20.03 23.57 14.47
C LEU A 622 20.96 23.89 13.29
N LEU A 623 20.54 24.78 12.38
CA LEU A 623 21.39 25.21 11.26
C LEU A 623 22.69 25.86 11.74
N ARG A 624 22.59 26.75 12.74
CA ARG A 624 23.75 27.40 13.39
C ARG A 624 24.67 26.36 14.01
N ASP A 625 24.13 25.42 14.78
CA ASP A 625 24.93 24.40 15.47
C ASP A 625 25.69 23.51 14.46
N ILE A 626 25.04 23.12 13.35
CA ILE A 626 25.70 22.41 12.24
C ILE A 626 26.84 23.24 11.64
N GLN A 627 26.61 24.53 11.39
CA GLN A 627 27.60 25.43 10.78
C GLN A 627 28.82 25.63 11.71
N ILE A 628 28.61 25.71 13.02
CA ILE A 628 29.69 25.79 14.02
C ILE A 628 30.52 24.50 13.98
N GLU A 629 29.89 23.33 14.01
CA GLU A 629 30.57 22.03 13.99
C GLU A 629 31.38 21.83 12.69
N LEU A 630 30.90 22.38 11.57
CA LEU A 630 31.60 22.39 10.28
C LEU A 630 32.65 23.50 10.14
N ASN A 631 32.90 24.28 11.20
CA ASN A 631 33.81 25.43 11.20
C ASN A 631 33.47 26.50 10.14
N ARG A 632 32.18 26.64 9.81
CA ARG A 632 31.64 27.68 8.90
C ARG A 632 31.17 28.89 9.69
N ILE A 633 32.10 29.51 10.42
CA ILE A 633 31.84 30.60 11.36
C ILE A 633 31.09 31.80 10.73
N PRO A 634 31.42 32.28 9.51
CA PRO A 634 30.68 33.37 8.88
C PRO A 634 29.20 33.05 8.66
N GLU A 635 28.90 31.81 8.24
CA GLU A 635 27.54 31.37 7.99
C GLU A 635 26.75 31.22 9.30
N ALA A 636 27.36 30.63 10.34
CA ALA A 636 26.75 30.51 11.67
C ALA A 636 26.40 31.86 12.28
N GLY A 637 27.32 32.83 12.17
CA GLY A 637 27.10 34.20 12.62
C GLY A 637 25.94 34.87 11.88
N ASN A 638 25.88 34.71 10.55
CA ASN A 638 24.80 35.27 9.73
C ASN A 638 23.45 34.59 10.00
N THR A 639 23.40 33.28 10.22
CA THR A 639 22.18 32.57 10.64
C THR A 639 21.64 33.13 11.96
N THR A 640 22.54 33.36 12.93
CA THR A 640 22.20 33.95 14.24
C THR A 640 21.75 35.42 14.09
N LEU A 641 22.36 36.17 13.16
CA LEU A 641 21.94 37.53 12.82
C LEU A 641 20.49 37.55 12.28
N ILE A 642 20.17 36.64 11.35
CA ILE A 642 18.81 36.51 10.81
C ILE A 642 17.81 36.16 11.92
N GLN A 643 18.21 35.31 12.87
CA GLN A 643 17.39 34.99 14.04
C GLN A 643 17.14 36.21 14.91
N ALA A 644 18.15 37.03 15.17
CA ALA A 644 18.01 38.25 15.98
C ALA A 644 16.94 39.20 15.41
N TYR A 645 16.89 39.38 14.09
CA TYR A 645 15.89 40.26 13.46
C TYR A 645 14.49 39.63 13.34
N LYS A 646 14.33 38.36 13.68
CA LYS A 646 13.00 37.73 13.89
C LYS A 646 12.48 37.93 15.31
N GLU A 647 13.32 38.32 16.27
CA GLU A 647 12.89 38.60 17.63
C GLU A 647 12.02 39.89 17.68
N PRO A 648 10.82 39.82 18.27
CA PRO A 648 9.92 40.98 18.38
C PRO A 648 10.37 41.96 19.46
N GLU A 649 11.09 41.48 20.48
CA GLU A 649 11.55 42.29 21.60
C GLU A 649 12.98 42.79 21.35
N LEU A 650 13.18 44.11 21.38
CA LEU A 650 14.49 44.73 21.15
C LEU A 650 15.58 44.19 22.07
N LYS A 651 15.25 43.90 23.34
CA LYS A 651 16.20 43.35 24.30
C LYS A 651 16.70 41.97 23.85
N LYS A 652 15.79 41.04 23.53
CA LYS A 652 16.14 39.71 23.02
C LYS A 652 16.87 39.77 21.68
N ARG A 653 16.49 40.71 20.81
CA ARG A 653 17.23 40.99 19.56
C ARG A 653 18.68 41.34 19.86
N ILE A 654 18.93 42.27 20.78
CA ILE A 654 20.29 42.66 21.18
C ILE A 654 21.04 41.47 21.79
N ASP A 655 20.44 40.73 22.71
CA ASP A 655 21.05 39.53 23.31
C ASP A 655 21.47 38.50 22.23
N THR A 656 20.64 38.32 21.19
CA THR A 656 20.94 37.42 20.06
C THR A 656 22.01 37.99 19.11
N LEU A 657 22.06 39.32 18.94
CA LEU A 657 23.15 39.99 18.20
C LEU A 657 24.50 39.83 18.93
N GLU A 658 24.50 39.89 20.25
CA GLU A 658 25.70 39.63 21.07
C GLU A 658 26.20 38.19 20.90
N GLU A 659 25.28 37.21 20.81
CA GLU A 659 25.62 35.83 20.46
C GLU A 659 26.25 35.74 19.06
N SER A 660 25.64 36.37 18.05
CA SER A 660 26.18 36.45 16.68
C SER A 660 27.58 37.06 16.66
N PHE A 661 27.79 38.15 17.41
CA PHE A 661 29.11 38.76 17.59
C PHE A 661 30.12 37.80 18.20
N GLY A 662 29.75 37.09 19.28
CA GLY A 662 30.62 36.11 19.96
C GLY A 662 31.03 34.94 19.06
N ILE A 663 30.17 34.55 18.11
CA ILE A 663 30.49 33.56 17.08
C ILE A 663 31.44 34.15 16.04
N LEU A 664 31.08 35.30 15.45
CA LEU A 664 31.86 35.94 14.38
C LEU A 664 33.25 36.39 14.82
N ALA A 665 33.42 36.75 16.09
CA ALA A 665 34.71 37.13 16.68
C ALA A 665 35.74 35.98 16.68
N ARG A 666 35.29 34.73 16.51
CA ARG A 666 36.18 33.56 16.37
C ARG A 666 36.78 33.46 14.95
N ASN A 667 36.27 34.22 13.99
CA ASN A 667 36.74 34.21 12.62
C ASN A 667 37.98 35.11 12.44
N LYS A 668 38.82 34.79 11.44
CA LYS A 668 40.00 35.60 11.10
C LYS A 668 39.62 36.95 10.48
N ASP A 669 38.55 36.98 9.67
CA ASP A 669 38.01 38.21 9.11
C ASP A 669 37.07 38.87 10.11
N THR A 670 37.49 40.03 10.61
CA THR A 670 36.80 40.78 11.67
C THR A 670 35.72 41.73 11.15
N PHE A 671 35.56 41.89 9.83
CA PHE A 671 34.61 42.87 9.27
C PHE A 671 33.18 42.62 9.77
N MET A 672 32.70 41.38 9.67
CA MET A 672 31.34 41.03 10.09
C MET A 672 31.14 41.18 11.59
N ALA A 673 32.11 40.73 12.40
CA ALA A 673 32.06 40.94 13.85
C ALA A 673 31.98 42.44 14.19
N LYS A 674 32.78 43.27 13.50
CA LYS A 674 32.79 44.71 13.72
C LYS A 674 31.48 45.38 13.31
N ALA A 675 30.89 44.96 12.19
CA ALA A 675 29.61 45.47 11.74
C ALA A 675 28.47 45.14 12.72
N VAL A 676 28.45 43.93 13.28
CA VAL A 676 27.46 43.54 14.32
C VAL A 676 27.70 44.32 15.62
N GLU A 677 28.95 44.50 16.03
CA GLU A 677 29.31 45.31 17.20
C GLU A 677 28.82 46.76 17.06
N ASP A 678 29.03 47.37 15.88
CA ASP A 678 28.59 48.72 15.60
C ASP A 678 27.05 48.81 15.51
N GLN A 679 26.37 47.78 15.00
CA GLN A 679 24.90 47.71 15.00
C GLN A 679 24.32 47.60 16.42
N ILE A 680 24.92 46.80 17.31
CA ILE A 680 24.52 46.71 18.73
C ILE A 680 24.65 48.09 19.39
N LYS A 681 25.79 48.77 19.17
CA LYS A 681 26.01 50.14 19.68
C LYS A 681 24.97 51.12 19.16
N LEU A 682 24.60 51.03 17.87
CA LEU A 682 23.60 51.89 17.27
C LEU A 682 22.22 51.69 17.92
N LEU A 683 21.78 50.45 18.11
CA LEU A 683 20.48 50.14 18.72
C LEU A 683 20.39 50.64 20.17
N HIS A 684 21.47 50.51 20.95
CA HIS A 684 21.52 51.08 22.30
C HIS A 684 21.37 52.61 22.28
N LEU A 685 22.13 53.29 21.43
CA LEU A 685 22.04 54.75 21.31
C LEU A 685 20.66 55.21 20.82
N GLN A 686 20.06 54.51 19.86
CA GLN A 686 18.72 54.81 19.35
C GLN A 686 17.67 54.65 20.45
N LYS A 687 17.71 53.56 21.21
CA LYS A 687 16.81 53.35 22.36
C LYS A 687 16.93 54.48 23.39
N ASP A 688 18.15 54.91 23.70
CA ASP A 688 18.39 56.03 24.61
C ASP A 688 17.86 57.35 24.02
N PHE A 689 17.94 57.54 22.70
CA PHE A 689 17.37 58.70 22.02
C PHE A 689 15.84 58.70 22.02
N GLU A 690 15.19 57.56 21.80
CA GLU A 690 13.72 57.46 21.93
C GLU A 690 13.27 57.79 23.36
N ALA A 691 14.00 57.32 24.37
CA ALA A 691 13.70 57.60 25.78
C ALA A 691 13.95 59.07 26.18
N THR A 692 14.98 59.72 25.63
CA THR A 692 15.39 61.08 26.06
C THR A 692 14.89 62.21 25.19
N ILE A 693 14.69 61.99 23.89
CA ILE A 693 14.30 63.00 22.90
C ILE A 693 12.85 62.79 22.45
N GLY A 694 12.38 61.54 22.42
CA GLY A 694 11.08 61.17 21.87
C GLY A 694 11.08 61.07 20.34
N GLY A 695 10.17 60.25 19.79
CA GLY A 695 10.11 59.90 18.36
C GLY A 695 10.70 58.51 18.08
N GLU A 696 10.60 58.05 16.83
CA GLU A 696 11.07 56.73 16.40
C GLU A 696 12.49 56.82 15.83
N TYR A 697 13.46 56.23 16.53
CA TYR A 697 14.88 56.19 16.13
C TYR A 697 15.38 54.76 15.87
N VAL A 698 14.83 53.76 16.57
CA VAL A 698 15.22 52.35 16.44
C VAL A 698 15.03 51.87 15.01
N ASP A 699 15.91 50.98 14.56
CA ASP A 699 15.98 50.41 13.20
C ASP A 699 16.26 51.42 12.07
N GLY A 700 16.51 52.70 12.38
CA GLY A 700 17.06 53.66 11.41
C GLY A 700 18.52 53.38 11.09
N SER A 701 19.00 53.71 9.89
CA SER A 701 20.44 53.67 9.61
C SER A 701 21.18 54.74 10.41
N VAL A 702 22.53 54.65 10.48
CA VAL A 702 23.36 55.72 11.06
C VAL A 702 23.06 57.07 10.40
N SER A 703 22.84 57.08 9.08
CA SER A 703 22.55 58.31 8.32
C SER A 703 21.16 58.87 8.65
N ASP A 704 20.15 57.99 8.77
CA ASP A 704 18.79 58.40 9.12
C ASP A 704 18.73 58.90 10.56
N THR A 705 19.46 58.25 11.47
CA THR A 705 19.57 58.66 12.87
C THR A 705 20.21 60.03 12.98
N ILE A 706 21.32 60.27 12.27
CA ILE A 706 21.97 61.59 12.20
C ILE A 706 21.00 62.64 11.66
N THR A 707 20.28 62.33 10.59
CA THR A 707 19.31 63.24 9.97
C THR A 707 18.18 63.58 10.94
N LYS A 708 17.54 62.58 11.56
CA LYS A 708 16.48 62.76 12.57
C LYS A 708 16.96 63.55 13.79
N LEU A 709 18.19 63.33 14.26
CA LEU A 709 18.78 64.12 15.35
C LEU A 709 18.94 65.60 14.96
N ILE A 710 19.35 65.89 13.73
CA ILE A 710 19.48 67.27 13.24
C ILE A 710 18.10 67.92 13.08
N LEU A 711 17.12 67.20 12.53
CA LEU A 711 15.73 67.68 12.43
C LEU A 711 15.12 67.99 13.81
N ALA A 712 15.47 67.23 14.84
CA ALA A 712 15.08 67.47 16.23
C ALA A 712 15.92 68.55 16.95
N GLY A 713 16.82 69.25 16.25
CA GLY A 713 17.69 70.30 16.80
C GLY A 713 18.89 69.78 17.63
N GLN A 714 19.09 68.46 17.72
CA GLN A 714 20.12 67.82 18.54
C GLN A 714 21.49 67.73 17.82
N ASN A 715 22.00 68.87 17.35
CA ASN A 715 23.22 68.98 16.54
C ASN A 715 24.47 68.40 17.21
N ALA A 716 24.63 68.57 18.52
CA ALA A 716 25.78 68.04 19.26
C ALA A 716 25.78 66.49 19.28
N LYS A 717 24.60 65.87 19.47
CA LYS A 717 24.44 64.41 19.42
C LYS A 717 24.71 63.88 18.01
N ALA A 718 24.26 64.59 16.96
CA ALA A 718 24.54 64.24 15.57
C ALA A 718 26.04 64.28 15.22
N SER A 719 26.79 65.29 15.70
CA SER A 719 28.25 65.35 15.53
C SER A 719 28.98 64.29 16.36
N LYS A 720 28.44 63.88 17.50
CA LYS A 720 28.96 62.74 18.26
C LYS A 720 28.79 61.43 17.47
N MET A 721 27.59 61.18 16.93
CA MET A 721 27.30 60.03 16.06
C MET A 721 28.26 59.96 14.85
N GLN A 722 28.56 61.09 14.22
CA GLN A 722 29.54 61.15 13.12
C GLN A 722 30.90 60.59 13.54
N LYS A 723 31.39 60.99 14.72
CA LYS A 723 32.69 60.56 15.25
C LYS A 723 32.67 59.09 15.67
N ASP A 724 31.64 58.68 16.42
CA ASP A 724 31.53 57.34 16.98
C ASP A 724 31.45 56.27 15.89
N PHE A 725 30.71 56.55 14.80
CA PHE A 725 30.54 55.64 13.66
C PHE A 725 31.47 55.94 12.48
N LYS A 726 32.44 56.85 12.64
CA LYS A 726 33.42 57.25 11.61
C LYS A 726 32.77 57.57 10.25
N VAL A 727 31.64 58.28 10.27
CA VAL A 727 30.91 58.65 9.05
C VAL A 727 31.77 59.61 8.22
N PRO A 728 32.03 59.33 6.93
CA PRO A 728 32.86 60.20 6.10
C PRO A 728 32.35 61.64 6.08
N ASP A 729 33.26 62.61 6.18
CA ASP A 729 32.92 64.04 6.24
C ASP A 729 32.00 64.45 5.08
N LYS A 730 32.31 64.02 3.86
CA LYS A 730 31.46 64.32 2.69
C LYS A 730 29.99 63.88 2.89
N ARG A 731 29.76 62.70 3.47
CA ARG A 731 28.41 62.18 3.72
C ARG A 731 27.71 62.95 4.83
N PHE A 732 28.40 63.22 5.93
CA PHE A 732 27.84 64.00 7.05
C PHE A 732 27.40 65.40 6.61
N TRP A 733 28.22 66.08 5.80
CA TRP A 733 27.90 67.41 5.29
C TRP A 733 26.64 67.40 4.43
N TRP A 734 26.46 66.40 3.54
CA TRP A 734 25.23 66.25 2.75
C TRP A 734 24.00 66.05 3.63
N LEU A 735 24.08 65.18 4.64
CA LEU A 735 22.96 64.92 5.56
C LEU A 735 22.58 66.19 6.33
N LYS A 736 23.59 66.92 6.85
CA LYS A 736 23.37 68.11 7.67
C LYS A 736 22.79 69.27 6.88
N ILE A 737 23.26 69.52 5.65
CA ILE A 737 22.71 70.60 4.80
C ILE A 737 21.25 70.34 4.47
N ARG A 738 20.93 69.11 4.04
CA ARG A 738 19.55 68.74 3.70
C ARG A 738 18.62 68.79 4.92
N ALA A 739 19.08 68.30 6.07
CA ALA A 739 18.29 68.34 7.31
C ALA A 739 18.02 69.78 7.78
N LEU A 740 19.04 70.64 7.82
CA LEU A 740 18.88 72.05 8.24
C LEU A 740 17.98 72.85 7.29
N ALA A 741 18.07 72.58 5.99
CA ALA A 741 17.18 73.19 5.00
C ALA A 741 15.73 72.69 5.16
N ALA A 742 15.52 71.41 5.44
CA ALA A 742 14.20 70.85 5.69
C ALA A 742 13.52 71.46 6.92
N THR A 743 14.27 71.84 7.96
CA THR A 743 13.74 72.58 9.12
C THR A 743 13.64 74.10 8.89
N SER A 744 14.00 74.59 7.70
CA SER A 744 14.13 76.03 7.40
C SER A 744 15.06 76.78 8.38
N ASP A 745 16.04 76.09 8.98
CA ASP A 745 17.02 76.69 9.89
C ASP A 745 18.21 77.26 9.11
N TRP A 746 17.91 78.30 8.33
CA TRP A 746 18.87 79.00 7.47
C TRP A 746 20.00 79.65 8.26
N ASN A 747 19.73 80.05 9.51
CA ASN A 747 20.73 80.64 10.41
C ASN A 747 21.80 79.62 10.82
N SER A 748 21.39 78.40 11.17
CA SER A 748 22.33 77.33 11.46
C SER A 748 23.04 76.83 10.21
N LEU A 749 22.39 76.88 9.04
CA LEU A 749 23.02 76.55 7.76
C LEU A 749 24.13 77.54 7.38
N ASP A 750 23.91 78.86 7.52
CA ASP A 750 24.95 79.88 7.26
C ASP A 750 26.13 79.72 8.21
N LYS A 751 25.85 79.53 9.52
CA LYS A 751 26.89 79.22 10.51
C LYS A 751 27.70 78.00 10.10
N PHE A 752 27.03 76.90 9.74
CA PHE A 752 27.69 75.66 9.32
C PHE A 752 28.55 75.84 8.07
N SER A 753 28.11 76.66 7.10
CA SER A 753 28.87 76.97 5.89
C SER A 753 30.21 77.68 6.16
N ARG A 754 30.33 78.36 7.31
CA ARG A 754 31.51 79.15 7.71
C ARG A 754 32.45 78.41 8.65
N GLU A 755 32.01 77.31 9.27
CA GLU A 755 32.81 76.57 10.25
C GLU A 755 34.11 76.02 9.64
N LYS A 756 34.02 75.39 8.47
CA LYS A 756 35.15 74.84 7.72
C LYS A 756 34.84 74.88 6.23
N LYS A 757 35.87 74.84 5.38
CA LYS A 757 35.69 74.72 3.93
C LYS A 757 34.93 73.40 3.62
N PRO A 758 33.74 73.45 2.98
CA PRO A 758 32.95 72.25 2.77
C PRO A 758 33.68 71.24 1.88
N PRO A 759 33.81 69.96 2.29
CA PRO A 759 34.49 68.92 1.52
C PRO A 759 33.71 68.50 0.26
N ILE A 760 32.44 68.92 0.16
CA ILE A 760 31.55 68.72 -0.98
C ILE A 760 31.41 69.98 -1.86
N GLY A 761 32.12 71.07 -1.52
CA GLY A 761 31.95 72.38 -2.15
C GLY A 761 30.70 73.13 -1.70
N TYR A 762 30.49 74.32 -2.26
CA TYR A 762 29.34 75.17 -1.95
C TYR A 762 28.15 74.98 -2.91
N GLU A 763 28.32 74.21 -4.00
CA GLU A 763 27.23 73.92 -4.95
C GLU A 763 26.04 73.23 -4.26
N PRO A 764 26.24 72.21 -3.39
CA PRO A 764 25.14 71.58 -2.67
C PRO A 764 24.35 72.53 -1.76
N PHE A 765 24.98 73.58 -1.22
CA PHE A 765 24.29 74.58 -0.41
C PHE A 765 23.34 75.40 -1.28
N VAL A 766 23.76 75.80 -2.48
CA VAL A 766 22.93 76.55 -3.43
C VAL A 766 21.76 75.69 -3.91
N GLU A 767 22.02 74.45 -4.31
CA GLU A 767 21.00 73.53 -4.83
C GLU A 767 19.91 73.25 -3.79
N VAL A 768 20.30 72.95 -2.56
CA VAL A 768 19.34 72.69 -1.48
C VAL A 768 18.54 73.95 -1.13
N CYS A 769 19.16 75.13 -1.08
CA CYS A 769 18.41 76.38 -0.86
C CYS A 769 17.39 76.67 -1.97
N LEU A 770 17.74 76.38 -3.23
CA LEU A 770 16.85 76.50 -4.38
C LEU A 770 15.69 75.49 -4.31
N GLU A 771 15.96 74.25 -3.92
CA GLU A 771 14.96 73.17 -3.75
C GLU A 771 13.87 73.57 -2.74
N PHE A 772 14.29 74.16 -1.61
CA PHE A 772 13.38 74.66 -0.56
C PHE A 772 12.90 76.11 -0.81
N LYS A 773 13.11 76.65 -2.02
CA LYS A 773 12.65 77.98 -2.47
C LYS A 773 13.17 79.18 -1.66
N SER A 774 14.27 79.02 -0.92
CA SER A 774 14.91 80.10 -0.18
C SER A 774 15.94 80.83 -1.04
N ARG A 775 15.46 81.77 -1.86
CA ARG A 775 16.30 82.54 -2.79
C ARG A 775 17.33 83.41 -2.07
N GLU A 776 16.92 84.09 -1.01
CA GLU A 776 17.78 85.01 -0.25
C GLU A 776 19.00 84.30 0.34
N GLU A 777 18.81 83.06 0.80
CA GLU A 777 19.87 82.25 1.39
C GLU A 777 20.77 81.63 0.30
N ALA A 778 20.18 81.18 -0.83
CA ALA A 778 20.94 80.64 -1.96
C ALA A 778 21.98 81.65 -2.51
N VAL A 779 21.60 82.92 -2.65
CA VAL A 779 22.47 84.02 -3.14
C VAL A 779 23.76 84.14 -2.32
N ARG A 780 23.72 83.84 -1.02
CA ARG A 780 24.90 83.95 -0.13
C ARG A 780 25.99 82.91 -0.43
N TYR A 781 25.62 81.79 -1.03
CA TYR A 781 26.53 80.69 -1.35
C TYR A 781 27.04 80.72 -2.78
N VAL A 782 26.32 81.34 -3.73
CA VAL A 782 26.72 81.40 -5.14
C VAL A 782 28.13 81.99 -5.34
N PRO A 783 28.53 83.12 -4.72
CA PRO A 783 29.89 83.65 -4.87
C PRO A 783 30.99 82.67 -4.48
N LYS A 784 30.70 81.74 -3.56
CA LYS A 784 31.62 80.76 -2.99
C LYS A 784 31.77 79.49 -3.86
N VAL A 785 30.96 79.32 -4.90
CA VAL A 785 31.07 78.21 -5.85
C VAL A 785 32.34 78.38 -6.69
N ALA A 786 33.18 77.34 -6.73
CA ALA A 786 34.50 77.43 -7.38
C ALA A 786 34.41 77.61 -8.90
N SER A 787 33.46 76.96 -9.57
CA SER A 787 33.29 77.03 -11.02
C SER A 787 32.60 78.34 -11.44
N PRO A 788 33.25 79.22 -12.23
CA PRO A 788 32.61 80.43 -12.76
C PRO A 788 31.41 80.11 -13.67
N ALA A 789 31.46 79.00 -14.41
CA ALA A 789 30.35 78.55 -15.26
C ALA A 789 29.11 78.18 -14.43
N LYS A 790 29.29 77.42 -13.35
CA LYS A 790 28.17 77.07 -12.46
C LYS A 790 27.65 78.28 -11.68
N ARG A 791 28.53 79.21 -11.29
CA ARG A 791 28.11 80.50 -10.68
C ARG A 791 27.18 81.26 -11.60
N ALA A 792 27.54 81.40 -12.87
CA ALA A 792 26.72 82.05 -13.88
C ALA A 792 25.33 81.40 -14.01
N MET A 793 25.27 80.06 -14.05
CA MET A 793 24.02 79.31 -14.12
C MET A 793 23.16 79.42 -12.85
N TYR A 794 23.75 79.40 -11.66
CA TYR A 794 23.00 79.59 -10.41
C TYR A 794 22.47 81.04 -10.28
N TYR A 795 23.26 82.06 -10.64
CA TYR A 795 22.76 83.44 -10.70
C TYR A 795 21.63 83.61 -11.72
N ALA A 796 21.74 82.97 -12.89
CA ALA A 796 20.67 82.94 -13.88
C ALA A 796 19.40 82.28 -13.34
N THR A 797 19.53 81.17 -12.62
CA THR A 797 18.41 80.48 -11.96
C THR A 797 17.75 81.34 -10.87
N LEU A 798 18.53 82.19 -10.21
CA LEU A 798 18.06 83.16 -9.20
C LEU A 798 17.50 84.45 -9.81
N GLY A 799 17.61 84.63 -11.13
CA GLY A 799 17.16 85.83 -11.85
C GLY A 799 18.11 87.03 -11.78
N MET A 800 19.36 86.81 -11.35
CA MET A 800 20.40 87.85 -11.19
C MET A 800 21.24 87.95 -12.47
N LEU A 801 20.80 88.78 -13.41
CA LEU A 801 21.39 88.88 -14.75
C LEU A 801 22.81 89.47 -14.71
N GLU A 802 23.00 90.58 -14.01
CA GLU A 802 24.26 91.33 -14.02
C GLU A 802 25.39 90.49 -13.39
N GLU A 803 25.15 89.92 -12.22
CA GLU A 803 26.09 89.06 -11.50
C GLU A 803 26.35 87.74 -12.24
N GLY A 804 25.32 87.20 -12.91
CA GLY A 804 25.46 86.03 -13.77
C GLY A 804 26.35 86.30 -14.99
N VAL A 805 26.17 87.46 -15.64
CA VAL A 805 26.98 87.90 -16.79
C VAL A 805 28.43 88.12 -16.38
N GLU A 806 28.68 88.77 -15.25
CA GLU A 806 30.04 88.96 -14.73
C GLU A 806 30.73 87.62 -14.41
N ALA A 807 30.01 86.65 -13.83
CA ALA A 807 30.54 85.31 -13.61
C ALA A 807 30.80 84.54 -14.92
N ALA A 808 29.95 84.72 -15.94
CA ALA A 808 30.09 84.10 -17.26
C ALA A 808 31.26 84.68 -18.07
N LYS A 809 31.54 86.00 -17.99
CA LYS A 809 32.71 86.61 -18.64
C LYS A 809 34.03 85.97 -18.19
N LEU A 810 34.10 85.50 -16.94
CA LEU A 810 35.28 84.82 -16.40
C LEU A 810 35.54 83.42 -16.98
N THR A 811 34.54 82.78 -17.60
CA THR A 811 34.72 81.45 -18.24
C THR A 811 35.33 81.55 -19.64
N LYS A 812 35.16 82.70 -20.31
CA LYS A 812 35.48 82.93 -21.73
C LYS A 812 34.83 81.91 -22.69
N ASP A 813 33.76 81.24 -22.25
CA ASP A 813 33.01 80.28 -23.06
C ASP A 813 31.67 80.91 -23.49
N PRO A 814 31.48 81.20 -24.79
CA PRO A 814 30.26 81.83 -25.28
C PRO A 814 29.01 80.98 -25.06
N ASN A 815 29.15 79.66 -24.92
CA ASN A 815 28.01 78.76 -24.72
C ASN A 815 27.31 78.98 -23.36
N ILE A 816 28.01 79.51 -22.36
CA ILE A 816 27.42 79.76 -21.03
C ILE A 816 26.38 80.88 -21.10
N PHE A 817 26.61 81.93 -21.89
CA PHE A 817 25.63 83.00 -22.09
C PHE A 817 24.36 82.47 -22.79
N GLN A 818 24.54 81.56 -23.77
CA GLN A 818 23.44 80.88 -24.44
C GLN A 818 22.63 79.99 -23.49
N GLN A 819 23.30 79.28 -22.58
CA GLN A 819 22.62 78.47 -21.56
C GLN A 819 21.87 79.35 -20.55
N MET A 820 22.46 80.46 -20.09
CA MET A 820 21.80 81.43 -19.21
C MET A 820 20.52 82.02 -19.83
N LYS A 821 20.51 82.25 -21.15
CA LYS A 821 19.35 82.79 -21.88
C LYS A 821 18.07 82.00 -21.63
N THR A 822 18.17 80.69 -21.43
CA THR A 822 17.02 79.81 -21.16
C THR A 822 16.32 80.14 -19.84
N HIS A 823 17.05 80.64 -18.85
CA HIS A 823 16.50 81.00 -17.52
C HIS A 823 15.81 82.38 -17.50
N PHE A 824 16.03 83.22 -18.51
CA PHE A 824 15.43 84.56 -18.63
C PHE A 824 14.36 84.63 -19.73
N SER A 825 13.62 83.53 -19.93
CA SER A 825 12.65 83.36 -21.02
C SER A 825 11.58 84.46 -21.13
N SER A 826 11.26 85.16 -20.03
CA SER A 826 10.28 86.25 -19.97
C SER A 826 10.89 87.66 -20.02
N ASN A 827 12.22 87.81 -19.99
CA ASN A 827 12.90 89.11 -19.96
C ASN A 827 13.64 89.37 -21.29
N ASN A 828 12.96 90.04 -22.23
CA ASN A 828 13.51 90.31 -23.57
C ASN A 828 14.82 91.13 -23.54
N ARG A 829 14.92 92.10 -22.61
CA ARG A 829 16.13 92.91 -22.44
C ARG A 829 17.32 92.08 -21.96
N ALA A 830 17.08 91.12 -21.06
CA ALA A 830 18.11 90.19 -20.61
C ALA A 830 18.63 89.28 -21.74
N LYS A 831 17.73 88.84 -22.62
CA LYS A 831 18.08 88.02 -23.80
C LYS A 831 18.94 88.77 -24.81
N GLU A 832 18.58 90.02 -25.12
CA GLU A 832 19.35 90.86 -26.03
C GLU A 832 20.79 91.09 -25.52
N VAL A 833 20.93 91.35 -24.21
CA VAL A 833 22.25 91.51 -23.57
C VAL A 833 23.07 90.22 -23.66
N LEU A 834 22.46 89.06 -23.40
CA LEU A 834 23.14 87.76 -23.50
C LEU A 834 23.49 87.39 -24.95
N ASP A 835 22.67 87.73 -25.93
CA ASP A 835 22.93 87.50 -27.36
C ASP A 835 24.13 88.33 -27.85
N GLN A 836 24.18 89.61 -27.49
CA GLN A 836 25.31 90.49 -27.82
C GLN A 836 26.62 89.99 -27.20
N LEU A 837 26.58 89.53 -25.96
CA LEU A 837 27.76 88.98 -25.27
C LEU A 837 28.18 87.61 -25.84
N THR A 838 27.23 86.78 -26.29
CA THR A 838 27.51 85.50 -26.96
C THR A 838 28.27 85.74 -28.26
N GLU A 839 27.82 86.70 -29.09
CA GLU A 839 28.51 87.08 -30.33
C GLU A 839 29.89 87.71 -30.08
N GLN A 840 30.01 88.51 -29.02
CA GLN A 840 31.26 89.19 -28.68
C GLN A 840 32.37 88.21 -28.24
N PHE A 841 32.02 87.16 -27.50
CA PHE A 841 32.97 86.14 -27.01
C PHE A 841 33.13 84.93 -27.94
N ALA A 842 32.32 84.84 -29.02
CA ALA A 842 32.46 83.83 -30.08
C ALA A 842 33.45 84.23 -31.20
N ARG A 843 33.86 85.51 -31.23
CA ARG A 843 34.95 86.03 -32.07
C ARG A 843 36.24 86.08 -31.29
#